data_AF-A0A067CUQ9-F1
#
_entry.id   AF-A0A067CUQ9-F1
#
_cell.length_a   1.000
_cell.length_b   1.000
_cell.length_c   1.000
_cell.angle_alpha   90.00
_cell.angle_beta   90.00
_cell.angle_gamma   90.00
#
_symmetry.space_group_name_H-M   'P 1'
#
loop_
_entity.id
_entity.type
_entity.pdbx_description
1 polymer ?
#
loop_
_entity_poly.entity_id
_entity_poly.type
_entity_poly.pdbx_seq_one_letter_code
_entity_poly.pdbx_strand_id
1 'polypeptide(L)'
;MVDPTFTDKFLVVKVKWSGKQERILGLRAYTFATLHPKTGAITNEWSYEAISSIELSHEDKTEFTINMPGLKKKVQLKMRFRFRAEVLQALARARASFSMERRSRNMNVLAKLTSFAAHVEVFVPDAADPGRIQCTLAECMLQVGVDAVYQTGGTADIFPYAEFTKIQCIDLALDDPTLLGIVAGDMVHIFHTSAPNDVVRAILDAALSHDVSVAINRETTASDIQAQHMQFAGFTDGGILCRYDVQIPILLEDGQSELYGRSFLLTDSVVCEMDDGNIVAFAQPLTKLFELVRHEDDPQAFDLEFVNGLRRTYLSIHREAILGHLLSCCEARGNLVPLTKTRTPRGDRMFLRRMLHAPAAVPSEAVQYQSMWLQRLVGGGDSKADSGKAKSPSIFQTLKVHRGSGSKPETGIPVGDMVAELNANVTIAGVSSKLKEDIGAAVSLLLGELPNHVMRTAQRDMSVVSSYLQALYRLVTHPNAAKVALDMLSRSEYMDAMAETLKRQQFHPTYWVLRLMARLLHNSERFLAQMARKVFLSHNGFATALLALFQPLHPSPHGDPQQNAVLVMRLTEVLDALMSFVVDGMAVDPLFNILLSHVSMHYFMLLRTLFHFPVTSTVESIVCILDHMVHSSVLNFTKTHEATLRDLGQDLAGDFYMESPERIIKQYYSFLMASTPTRYHSKCHTTPLEQNG
;
A
#
# COMPACT_ATOMS: atom_id res chain seq x y z
N MET A 1 1.75 -4.08 32.54
CA MET A 1 2.08 -5.06 31.48
C MET A 1 2.92 -4.33 30.46
N VAL A 2 4.12 -4.81 30.12
CA VAL A 2 4.95 -4.21 29.05
C VAL A 2 4.32 -4.64 27.72
N ASP A 3 3.92 -3.69 26.89
CA ASP A 3 3.46 -3.97 25.53
C ASP A 3 4.60 -4.68 24.75
N PRO A 4 4.41 -5.93 24.30
CA PRO A 4 5.44 -6.67 23.60
C PRO A 4 5.66 -6.19 22.15
N THR A 5 4.79 -5.32 21.63
CA THR A 5 4.83 -4.87 20.24
C THR A 5 5.98 -3.88 20.01
N PHE A 6 6.59 -4.00 18.84
CA PHE A 6 7.58 -3.03 18.40
C PHE A 6 6.85 -1.81 17.80
N THR A 7 7.36 -0.61 18.05
CA THR A 7 6.89 0.63 17.40
C THR A 7 7.63 0.86 16.08
N ASP A 8 8.91 0.51 16.03
CA ASP A 8 9.79 0.68 14.87
C ASP A 8 10.84 -0.44 14.85
N LYS A 9 11.21 -0.90 13.65
CA LYS A 9 12.32 -1.84 13.45
C LYS A 9 13.25 -1.33 12.34
N PHE A 10 14.55 -1.60 12.50
CA PHE A 10 15.56 -1.25 11.52
C PHE A 10 16.54 -2.40 11.33
N LEU A 11 16.80 -2.80 10.09
CA LEU A 11 17.89 -3.73 9.79
C LEU A 11 19.22 -2.97 9.82
N VAL A 12 20.01 -3.20 10.87
CA VAL A 12 21.27 -2.49 11.15
C VAL A 12 22.46 -3.45 11.14
N VAL A 13 23.67 -2.90 11.01
CA VAL A 13 24.91 -3.66 11.18
C VAL A 13 25.54 -3.29 12.53
N LYS A 14 25.58 -4.25 13.46
CA LYS A 14 26.28 -4.12 14.73
C LYS A 14 27.79 -4.32 14.51
N VAL A 15 28.59 -3.39 14.99
CA VAL A 15 30.05 -3.40 14.83
C VAL A 15 30.70 -3.81 16.15
N LYS A 16 31.55 -4.84 16.11
CA LYS A 16 32.35 -5.31 17.24
C LYS A 16 33.82 -5.44 16.84
N TRP A 17 34.70 -5.56 17.83
CA TRP A 17 36.11 -5.89 17.60
C TRP A 17 36.28 -7.22 16.82
N SER A 18 35.36 -8.17 17.05
CA SER A 18 35.34 -9.48 16.41
C SER A 18 34.74 -9.48 15.00
N GLY A 19 34.27 -8.34 14.50
CA GLY A 19 33.68 -8.23 13.15
C GLY A 19 32.35 -7.47 13.10
N LYS A 20 31.75 -7.46 11.90
CA LYS A 20 30.45 -6.83 11.62
C LYS A 20 29.36 -7.90 11.59
N GLN A 21 28.21 -7.61 12.16
CA GLN A 21 27.11 -8.56 12.23
C GLN A 21 25.76 -7.88 12.06
N GLU A 22 24.92 -8.40 11.17
CA GLU A 22 23.56 -7.89 10.98
C GLU A 22 22.68 -8.15 12.21
N ARG A 23 21.87 -7.16 12.58
CA ARG A 23 20.89 -7.22 13.67
C ARG A 23 19.66 -6.42 13.29
N ILE A 24 18.51 -6.79 13.84
CA ILE A 24 17.34 -5.91 13.80
C ILE A 24 17.37 -5.10 15.10
N LEU A 25 17.41 -3.77 15.00
CA LEU A 25 17.18 -2.88 16.13
C LEU A 25 15.67 -2.63 16.20
N GLY A 26 15.05 -3.04 17.30
CA GLY A 26 13.62 -2.82 17.55
C GLY A 26 13.40 -1.87 18.71
N LEU A 27 12.47 -0.93 18.54
CA LEU A 27 11.99 0.00 19.57
C LEU A 27 10.62 -0.46 20.07
N ARG A 28 10.34 -0.33 21.37
CA ARG A 28 9.07 -0.67 22.02
C ARG A 28 8.62 0.49 22.91
N ALA A 29 7.45 0.40 23.51
CA ALA A 29 6.96 1.45 24.41
C ALA A 29 7.95 1.79 25.55
N TYR A 30 8.62 0.78 26.14
CA TYR A 30 9.48 0.99 27.32
C TYR A 30 10.93 0.51 27.18
N THR A 31 11.24 -0.24 26.13
CA THR A 31 12.55 -0.86 25.94
C THR A 31 12.97 -0.77 24.48
N PHE A 32 14.25 -0.97 24.22
CA PHE A 32 14.75 -1.27 22.88
C PHE A 32 15.56 -2.56 22.91
N ALA A 33 15.54 -3.29 21.80
CA ALA A 33 16.13 -4.61 21.71
C ALA A 33 16.92 -4.80 20.41
N THR A 34 17.87 -5.72 20.45
CA THR A 34 18.53 -6.24 19.25
C THR A 34 18.07 -7.66 19.01
N LEU A 35 17.52 -7.94 17.83
CA LEU A 35 17.02 -9.26 17.46
C LEU A 35 17.95 -9.90 16.43
N HIS A 36 18.01 -11.24 16.45
CA HIS A 36 18.78 -12.00 15.48
C HIS A 36 18.05 -12.04 14.12
N PRO A 37 18.66 -11.60 13.01
CA PRO A 37 17.96 -11.51 11.73
C PRO A 37 17.67 -12.86 11.05
N LYS A 38 18.02 -14.01 11.65
CA LYS A 38 17.57 -15.34 11.18
C LYS A 38 16.61 -16.08 12.11
N THR A 39 16.51 -15.72 13.39
CA THR A 39 15.60 -16.40 14.32
C THR A 39 14.54 -15.46 14.87
N GLY A 40 14.73 -14.15 14.70
CA GLY A 40 13.98 -13.07 15.35
C GLY A 40 13.99 -13.14 16.88
N ALA A 41 14.82 -14.01 17.47
CA ALA A 41 15.01 -14.05 18.92
C ALA A 41 15.66 -12.74 19.40
N ILE A 42 15.14 -12.20 20.49
CA ILE A 42 15.75 -11.08 21.20
C ILE A 42 17.12 -11.56 21.71
N THR A 43 18.18 -10.90 21.26
CA THR A 43 19.55 -11.19 21.69
C THR A 43 19.97 -10.36 22.89
N ASN A 44 19.46 -9.14 23.00
CA ASN A 44 19.66 -8.23 24.12
C ASN A 44 18.50 -7.23 24.16
N GLU A 45 18.12 -6.77 25.34
CA GLU A 45 17.07 -5.78 25.58
C GLU A 45 17.51 -4.83 26.69
N TRP A 46 17.17 -3.55 26.55
CA TRP A 46 17.56 -2.48 27.46
C TRP A 46 16.41 -1.50 27.69
N SER A 47 16.35 -0.91 28.87
CA SER A 47 15.47 0.25 29.16
C SER A 47 16.01 1.51 28.48
N TYR A 48 15.13 2.42 28.09
CA TYR A 48 15.51 3.75 27.61
C TYR A 48 16.27 4.60 28.64
N GLU A 49 16.06 4.35 29.94
CA GLU A 49 16.80 5.01 31.04
C GLU A 49 18.27 4.61 31.09
N ALA A 50 18.63 3.45 30.52
CA ALA A 50 20.02 3.00 30.48
C ALA A 50 20.86 3.82 29.50
N ILE A 51 20.26 4.58 28.58
CA ILE A 51 21.00 5.35 27.58
C ILE A 51 21.64 6.58 28.26
N SER A 52 22.97 6.55 28.38
CA SER A 52 23.74 7.67 28.94
C SER A 52 24.09 8.73 27.91
N SER A 53 24.44 8.32 26.68
CA SER A 53 24.72 9.24 25.57
C SER A 53 24.61 8.51 24.23
N ILE A 54 24.45 9.28 23.17
CA ILE A 54 24.52 8.80 21.78
C ILE A 54 25.65 9.57 21.11
N GLU A 55 26.60 8.86 20.51
CA GLU A 55 27.74 9.43 19.80
C GLU A 55 27.60 9.17 18.30
N LEU A 56 27.82 10.19 17.50
CA LEU A 56 27.78 10.13 16.04
C LEU A 56 29.20 10.07 15.49
N SER A 57 29.42 9.23 14.47
CA SER A 57 30.71 9.24 13.76
C SER A 57 30.76 10.40 12.78
N HIS A 58 31.82 11.19 12.82
CA HIS A 58 32.09 12.27 11.85
C HIS A 58 32.70 11.73 10.55
N GLU A 59 33.38 10.58 10.60
CA GLU A 59 33.99 9.94 9.43
C GLU A 59 33.00 9.07 8.66
N ASP A 60 32.13 8.34 9.38
CA ASP A 60 31.17 7.41 8.82
C ASP A 60 29.74 7.90 9.09
N LYS A 61 29.13 8.54 8.07
CA LYS A 61 27.76 9.06 8.13
C LYS A 61 26.68 7.99 8.33
N THR A 62 27.04 6.72 8.36
CA THR A 62 26.11 5.62 8.68
C THR A 62 26.23 5.14 10.12
N GLU A 63 27.32 5.48 10.82
CA GLU A 63 27.66 4.94 12.14
C GLU A 63 27.17 5.83 13.28
N PHE A 64 26.64 5.19 14.32
CA PHE A 64 26.27 5.80 15.59
C PHE A 64 26.51 4.80 16.74
N THR A 65 26.76 5.30 17.95
CA THR A 65 27.04 4.49 19.13
C THR A 65 26.11 4.88 20.28
N ILE A 66 25.36 3.91 20.79
CA ILE A 66 24.55 4.08 22.01
C ILE A 66 25.41 3.65 23.20
N ASN A 67 25.70 4.58 24.10
CA ASN A 67 26.44 4.33 25.32
C ASN A 67 25.48 4.10 26.49
N MET A 68 25.77 3.09 27.28
CA MET A 68 25.02 2.73 28.49
C MET A 68 25.99 2.41 29.63
N PRO A 69 25.60 2.65 30.90
CA PRO A 69 26.37 2.17 32.03
C PRO A 69 26.30 0.64 32.07
N GLY A 70 27.41 -0.01 32.39
CA GLY A 70 27.45 -1.44 32.65
C GLY A 70 28.04 -1.73 34.03
N LEU A 71 27.77 -2.92 34.56
CA LEU A 71 28.16 -3.36 35.91
C LEU A 71 29.65 -3.18 36.23
N LYS A 72 30.53 -3.31 35.21
CA LYS A 72 32.00 -3.16 35.36
C LYS A 72 32.64 -2.21 34.35
N LYS A 73 32.05 -2.09 33.15
CA LYS A 73 32.52 -1.23 32.06
C LYS A 73 31.32 -0.64 31.34
N LYS A 74 31.49 0.54 30.73
CA LYS A 74 30.50 1.13 29.82
C LYS A 74 30.16 0.13 28.71
N VAL A 75 28.88 -0.06 28.45
CA VAL A 75 28.39 -0.86 27.32
C VAL A 75 28.25 0.08 26.13
N GLN A 76 28.99 -0.21 25.06
CA GLN A 76 28.90 0.53 23.80
C GLN A 76 28.22 -0.32 22.74
N LEU A 77 27.09 0.15 22.23
CA LEU A 77 26.38 -0.46 21.12
C LEU A 77 26.64 0.36 19.84
N LYS A 78 27.75 0.06 19.17
CA LYS A 78 28.13 0.66 17.89
C LYS A 78 27.36 -0.01 16.75
N MET A 79 26.61 0.78 15.98
CA MET A 79 25.73 0.33 14.90
C MET A 79 25.89 1.18 13.65
N ARG A 80 25.59 0.59 12.49
CA ARG A 80 25.56 1.27 11.19
C ARG A 80 24.20 1.12 10.54
N PHE A 81 23.70 2.21 9.98
CA PHE A 81 22.54 2.25 9.11
C PHE A 81 22.63 3.45 8.16
N ARG A 82 22.36 3.25 6.87
CA ARG A 82 22.52 4.31 5.86
C ARG A 82 21.63 5.53 6.09
N PHE A 83 20.49 5.34 6.77
CA PHE A 83 19.60 6.42 7.19
C PHE A 83 19.65 6.58 8.71
N ARG A 84 20.85 6.74 9.30
CA ARG A 84 21.03 6.83 10.76
C ARG A 84 20.10 7.84 11.42
N ALA A 85 19.85 8.98 10.76
CA ALA A 85 18.93 10.02 11.22
C ALA A 85 17.51 9.50 11.51
N GLU A 86 17.00 8.55 10.72
CA GLU A 86 15.67 7.95 10.95
C GLU A 86 15.65 7.10 12.22
N VAL A 87 16.75 6.40 12.51
CA VAL A 87 16.89 5.62 13.74
C VAL A 87 16.99 6.53 14.96
N LEU A 88 17.79 7.60 14.85
CA LEU A 88 18.00 8.57 15.93
C LEU A 88 16.70 9.29 16.28
N GLN A 89 15.97 9.77 15.27
CA GLN A 89 14.70 10.44 15.45
C GLN A 89 13.63 9.50 16.03
N ALA A 90 13.52 8.26 15.53
CA ALA A 90 12.61 7.26 16.10
C ALA A 90 12.97 6.90 17.56
N LEU A 91 14.26 6.77 17.87
CA LEU A 91 14.74 6.53 19.22
C LEU A 91 14.44 7.70 20.15
N ALA A 92 14.61 8.95 19.70
CA ALA A 92 14.29 10.14 20.47
C ALA A 92 12.79 10.22 20.79
N ARG A 93 11.93 9.97 19.79
CA ARG A 93 10.48 9.85 19.99
C ARG A 93 10.13 8.79 21.05
N ALA A 94 10.66 7.58 20.91
CA ALA A 94 10.37 6.50 21.85
C ALA A 94 10.85 6.85 23.29
N ARG A 95 12.02 7.50 23.42
CA ARG A 95 12.52 7.99 24.71
C ARG A 95 11.66 9.10 25.30
N ALA A 96 11.13 10.00 24.47
CA ALA A 96 10.23 11.07 24.90
C ALA A 96 8.93 10.49 25.44
N SER A 97 8.28 9.62 24.67
CA SER A 97 7.04 8.93 25.05
C SER A 97 7.23 8.13 26.34
N PHE A 98 8.30 7.35 26.45
CA PHE A 98 8.66 6.63 27.67
C PHE A 98 8.81 7.58 28.88
N SER A 99 9.50 8.72 28.69
CA SER A 99 9.77 9.68 29.77
C SER A 99 8.51 10.38 30.26
N MET A 100 7.60 10.72 29.33
CA MET A 100 6.29 11.28 29.63
C MET A 100 5.44 10.29 30.44
N GLU A 101 5.35 9.05 29.97
CA GLU A 101 4.51 8.02 30.59
C GLU A 101 5.01 7.64 32.00
N ARG A 102 6.34 7.55 32.17
CA ARG A 102 6.98 7.28 33.47
C ARG A 102 7.04 8.50 34.39
N ARG A 103 6.65 9.70 33.92
CA ARG A 103 6.88 10.98 34.62
C ARG A 103 8.32 11.10 35.11
N SER A 104 9.26 10.75 34.25
CA SER A 104 10.68 10.67 34.59
C SER A 104 11.23 12.04 35.00
N ARG A 105 12.23 12.06 35.90
CA ARG A 105 12.88 13.32 36.34
C ARG A 105 13.49 14.12 35.20
N ASN A 106 13.87 13.45 34.11
CA ASN A 106 14.47 14.05 32.92
C ASN A 106 13.46 14.38 31.81
N MET A 107 12.15 14.31 32.10
CA MET A 107 11.08 14.57 31.12
C MET A 107 11.23 15.93 30.45
N ASN A 108 11.58 16.98 31.20
CA ASN A 108 11.76 18.34 30.67
C ASN A 108 12.89 18.45 29.62
N VAL A 109 13.79 17.48 29.57
CA VAL A 109 14.89 17.40 28.58
C VAL A 109 14.53 16.45 27.45
N LEU A 110 14.03 15.25 27.79
CA LEU A 110 13.78 14.17 26.81
C LEU A 110 12.46 14.32 26.05
N ALA A 111 11.54 15.12 26.56
CA ALA A 111 10.23 15.41 25.99
C ALA A 111 10.01 16.93 25.87
N LYS A 112 11.11 17.70 25.68
CA LYS A 112 11.07 19.15 25.55
C LYS A 112 10.23 19.54 24.33
N LEU A 113 9.26 20.43 24.54
CA LEU A 113 8.53 21.13 23.49
C LEU A 113 8.84 22.61 23.61
N THR A 114 9.28 23.23 22.51
CA THR A 114 9.46 24.68 22.43
C THR A 114 8.31 25.25 21.61
N SER A 115 7.43 26.00 22.27
CA SER A 115 6.19 26.48 21.68
C SER A 115 6.29 27.92 21.21
N PHE A 116 5.71 28.21 20.05
CA PHE A 116 5.66 29.52 19.43
C PHE A 116 4.22 29.81 19.00
N ALA A 117 3.67 30.93 19.46
CA ALA A 117 2.41 31.44 18.93
C ALA A 117 2.61 31.84 17.46
N ALA A 118 1.69 31.42 16.61
CA ALA A 118 1.74 31.68 15.19
C ALA A 118 0.32 31.80 14.62
N HIS A 119 0.23 32.19 13.36
CA HIS A 119 -0.94 32.00 12.55
C HIS A 119 -0.54 31.23 11.31
N VAL A 120 -1.42 30.37 10.81
CA VAL A 120 -1.24 29.67 9.55
C VAL A 120 -2.09 30.33 8.47
N GLU A 121 -1.57 30.44 7.27
CA GLU A 121 -2.36 30.90 6.12
C GLU A 121 -3.46 29.88 5.80
N VAL A 122 -4.70 30.37 5.68
CA VAL A 122 -5.87 29.59 5.29
C VAL A 122 -6.62 30.35 4.22
N PHE A 123 -6.92 29.66 3.13
CA PHE A 123 -7.69 30.21 2.03
C PHE A 123 -9.18 29.97 2.28
N VAL A 124 -9.99 31.02 2.15
CA VAL A 124 -11.45 30.96 2.30
C VAL A 124 -12.12 31.76 1.19
N PRO A 125 -13.38 31.44 0.83
CA PRO A 125 -14.16 32.29 -0.06
C PRO A 125 -14.35 33.69 0.53
N ASP A 126 -14.30 34.72 -0.29
CA ASP A 126 -14.64 36.09 0.11
C ASP A 126 -16.14 36.16 0.42
N ALA A 127 -16.48 36.70 1.58
CA ALA A 127 -17.87 36.83 2.02
C ALA A 127 -18.69 37.77 1.12
N ALA A 128 -18.03 38.73 0.46
CA ALA A 128 -18.67 39.68 -0.45
C ALA A 128 -18.77 39.15 -1.89
N ASP A 129 -17.83 38.30 -2.30
CA ASP A 129 -17.78 37.67 -3.62
C ASP A 129 -17.30 36.20 -3.49
N PRO A 130 -18.23 35.24 -3.33
CA PRO A 130 -17.88 33.83 -3.15
C PRO A 130 -17.05 33.21 -4.28
N GLY A 131 -16.97 33.86 -5.46
CA GLY A 131 -16.10 33.45 -6.57
C GLY A 131 -14.63 33.84 -6.38
N ARG A 132 -14.33 34.72 -5.43
CA ARG A 132 -12.98 35.15 -5.09
C ARG A 132 -12.49 34.43 -3.84
N ILE A 133 -11.28 33.88 -3.91
CA ILE A 133 -10.61 33.26 -2.77
C ILE A 133 -9.69 34.30 -2.14
N GLN A 134 -9.76 34.45 -0.82
CA GLN A 134 -8.87 35.31 -0.04
C GLN A 134 -8.02 34.48 0.94
N CYS A 135 -6.80 34.93 1.18
CA CYS A 135 -5.96 34.41 2.25
C CYS A 135 -6.34 35.08 3.58
N THR A 136 -6.52 34.26 4.61
CA THR A 136 -6.79 34.67 6.00
C THR A 136 -5.82 33.97 6.93
N LEU A 137 -5.72 34.44 8.18
CA LEU A 137 -4.80 33.90 9.18
C LEU A 137 -5.61 33.19 10.27
N ALA A 138 -5.40 31.88 10.41
CA ALA A 138 -5.98 31.10 11.50
C ALA A 138 -4.97 30.96 12.64
N GLU A 139 -5.42 31.16 13.88
CA GLU A 139 -4.56 30.99 15.06
C GLU A 139 -4.05 29.55 15.18
N CYS A 140 -2.75 29.41 15.42
CA CYS A 140 -2.13 28.12 15.67
C CYS A 140 -0.94 28.24 16.61
N MET A 141 -0.38 27.10 17.02
CA MET A 141 0.86 27.03 17.75
C MET A 141 1.81 26.05 17.09
N LEU A 142 3.02 26.53 16.81
CA LEU A 142 4.14 25.70 16.35
C LEU A 142 4.90 25.19 17.57
N GLN A 143 4.99 23.88 17.72
CA GLN A 143 5.71 23.24 18.82
C GLN A 143 6.87 22.43 18.25
N VAL A 144 8.10 22.90 18.49
CA VAL A 144 9.30 22.16 18.11
C VAL A 144 9.60 21.14 19.20
N GLY A 145 9.33 19.87 18.90
CA GLY A 145 9.59 18.73 19.76
C GLY A 145 10.97 18.13 19.54
N VAL A 146 11.19 16.96 20.13
CA VAL A 146 12.47 16.26 19.98
C VAL A 146 12.61 15.53 18.65
N ASP A 147 11.52 15.26 17.92
CA ASP A 147 11.54 14.46 16.69
C ASP A 147 10.83 15.10 15.49
N ALA A 148 10.04 16.14 15.72
CA ALA A 148 9.26 16.82 14.69
C ALA A 148 8.88 18.25 15.11
N VAL A 149 8.40 19.02 14.14
CA VAL A 149 7.61 20.24 14.36
C VAL A 149 6.15 19.84 14.35
N TYR A 150 5.42 20.18 15.40
CA TYR A 150 3.98 19.93 15.51
C TYR A 150 3.20 21.23 15.35
N GLN A 151 2.04 21.13 14.73
CA GLN A 151 1.05 22.20 14.69
C GLN A 151 -0.14 21.82 15.56
N THR A 152 -0.64 22.77 16.33
CA THR A 152 -1.94 22.69 17.00
C THR A 152 -2.76 23.91 16.63
N GLY A 153 -4.07 23.75 16.45
CA GLY A 153 -4.94 24.80 15.88
C GLY A 153 -4.72 25.03 14.38
N GLY A 154 -5.55 25.88 13.78
CA GLY A 154 -5.54 26.14 12.34
C GLY A 154 -5.76 24.85 11.53
N THR A 155 -4.85 24.58 10.59
CA THR A 155 -4.86 23.44 9.65
C THR A 155 -4.23 22.16 10.19
N ALA A 156 -4.22 21.95 11.52
CA ALA A 156 -3.55 20.81 12.15
C ALA A 156 -4.15 19.44 11.76
N ASP A 157 -5.38 19.39 11.24
CA ASP A 157 -6.00 18.20 10.68
C ASP A 157 -5.37 17.77 9.35
N ILE A 158 -4.87 18.73 8.56
CA ILE A 158 -4.20 18.50 7.26
C ILE A 158 -2.68 18.34 7.47
N PHE A 159 -2.10 19.22 8.29
CA PHE A 159 -0.68 19.23 8.61
C PHE A 159 -0.46 19.18 10.13
N PRO A 160 -0.57 17.99 10.74
CA PRO A 160 -0.38 17.86 12.18
C PRO A 160 1.08 17.99 12.60
N TYR A 161 2.02 17.55 11.74
CA TYR A 161 3.45 17.60 12.04
C TYR A 161 4.34 17.44 10.79
N ALA A 162 5.58 17.92 10.90
CA ALA A 162 6.69 17.61 10.00
C ALA A 162 7.86 16.99 10.77
N GLU A 163 8.13 15.71 10.47
CA GLU A 163 9.33 15.00 10.91
C GLU A 163 10.59 15.68 10.35
N PHE A 164 11.64 15.89 11.18
CA PHE A 164 12.84 16.60 10.74
C PHE A 164 13.49 15.97 9.51
N THR A 165 13.56 14.63 9.44
CA THR A 165 14.08 13.91 8.27
C THR A 165 13.26 14.06 6.98
N LYS A 166 12.12 14.76 7.03
CA LYS A 166 11.22 15.04 5.90
C LYS A 166 11.13 16.52 5.53
N ILE A 167 11.65 17.43 6.37
CA ILE A 167 11.75 18.85 6.04
C ILE A 167 12.86 19.03 5.01
N GLN A 168 12.52 19.64 3.87
CA GLN A 168 13.46 19.90 2.79
C GLN A 168 14.20 21.21 3.03
N CYS A 169 13.43 22.27 3.28
CA CYS A 169 13.94 23.59 3.62
C CYS A 169 12.93 24.36 4.45
N ILE A 170 13.42 25.47 5.00
CA ILE A 170 12.61 26.50 5.63
C ILE A 170 12.83 27.78 4.84
N ASP A 171 11.76 28.35 4.32
CA ASP A 171 11.76 29.63 3.63
C ASP A 171 11.45 30.75 4.63
N LEU A 172 12.25 31.80 4.61
CA LEU A 172 11.98 33.07 5.28
C LEU A 172 11.82 34.12 4.21
N ALA A 173 10.70 34.86 4.24
CA ALA A 173 10.49 35.92 3.27
C ALA A 173 11.54 37.03 3.41
N LEU A 174 12.02 37.52 2.28
CA LEU A 174 12.94 38.66 2.22
C LEU A 174 12.26 39.98 2.67
N ASP A 175 10.98 40.11 2.36
CA ASP A 175 10.17 41.34 2.45
C ASP A 175 9.06 41.29 3.52
N ASP A 176 8.83 40.14 4.16
CA ASP A 176 7.95 40.00 5.33
C ASP A 176 8.71 39.35 6.52
N PRO A 177 9.00 40.12 7.59
CA PRO A 177 9.77 39.63 8.73
C PRO A 177 9.01 38.66 9.64
N THR A 178 7.73 38.38 9.36
CA THR A 178 6.87 37.45 10.13
C THR A 178 6.67 36.10 9.45
N LEU A 179 6.85 36.04 8.11
CA LEU A 179 6.50 34.89 7.30
C LEU A 179 7.59 33.80 7.34
N LEU A 180 7.13 32.58 7.57
CA LEU A 180 7.92 31.35 7.65
C LEU A 180 7.23 30.26 6.84
N GLY A 181 7.86 29.74 5.79
CA GLY A 181 7.42 28.57 5.05
C GLY A 181 8.15 27.31 5.51
N ILE A 182 7.43 26.27 5.93
CA ILE A 182 8.01 24.94 6.18
C ILE A 182 7.72 24.06 4.95
N VAL A 183 8.78 23.69 4.22
CA VAL A 183 8.66 22.84 3.03
C VAL A 183 8.90 21.38 3.39
N ALA A 184 7.88 20.55 3.26
CA ALA A 184 7.94 19.12 3.55
C ALA A 184 7.24 18.30 2.45
N GLY A 185 8.00 17.52 1.70
CA GLY A 185 7.48 16.84 0.52
C GLY A 185 7.22 17.82 -0.62
N ASP A 186 6.06 17.75 -1.26
CA ASP A 186 5.67 18.64 -2.37
C ASP A 186 4.72 19.77 -1.87
N MET A 187 4.76 20.09 -0.57
CA MET A 187 3.87 21.06 0.08
C MET A 187 4.68 22.07 0.89
N VAL A 188 4.28 23.34 0.81
CA VAL A 188 4.70 24.41 1.72
C VAL A 188 3.55 24.71 2.68
N HIS A 189 3.86 24.75 3.98
CA HIS A 189 2.95 25.24 5.01
C HIS A 189 3.47 26.59 5.49
N ILE A 190 2.63 27.63 5.33
CA ILE A 190 3.03 29.02 5.52
C ILE A 190 2.48 29.54 6.83
N PHE A 191 3.36 30.08 7.66
CA PHE A 191 3.06 30.58 8.99
C PHE A 191 3.52 32.03 9.15
N HIS A 192 2.79 32.78 9.96
CA HIS A 192 3.16 34.10 10.45
C HIS A 192 3.43 34.04 11.94
N THR A 193 4.59 34.52 12.37
CA THR A 193 4.94 34.60 13.79
C THR A 193 5.78 35.84 14.05
N SER A 194 5.78 36.34 15.29
CA SER A 194 6.58 37.50 15.67
C SER A 194 8.08 37.20 15.77
N ALA A 195 8.47 35.92 15.83
CA ALA A 195 9.86 35.49 16.03
C ALA A 195 10.26 34.30 15.12
N PRO A 196 10.18 34.42 13.79
CA PRO A 196 10.42 33.28 12.89
C PRO A 196 11.87 32.77 12.96
N ASN A 197 12.83 33.66 13.22
CA ASN A 197 14.22 33.26 13.42
C ASN A 197 14.42 32.38 14.67
N ASP A 198 13.63 32.56 15.72
CA ASP A 198 13.72 31.73 16.92
C ASP A 198 13.06 30.36 16.70
N VAL A 199 11.97 30.30 15.91
CA VAL A 199 11.41 29.04 15.42
C VAL A 199 12.46 28.28 14.61
N VAL A 200 13.10 28.94 13.64
CA VAL A 200 14.14 28.33 12.80
C VAL A 200 15.30 27.80 13.64
N ARG A 201 15.81 28.59 14.61
CA ARG A 201 16.87 28.14 15.52
C ARG A 201 16.45 26.89 16.29
N ALA A 202 15.25 26.88 16.85
CA ALA A 202 14.74 25.72 17.57
C ALA A 202 14.66 24.47 16.67
N ILE A 203 14.19 24.62 15.42
CA ILE A 203 14.13 23.52 14.45
C ILE A 203 15.54 23.01 14.12
N LEU A 204 16.48 23.90 13.82
CA LEU A 204 17.85 23.53 13.46
C LEU A 204 18.56 22.81 14.61
N ASP A 205 18.44 23.33 15.84
CA ASP A 205 19.05 22.72 17.02
C ASP A 205 18.47 21.31 17.28
N ALA A 206 17.15 21.15 17.16
CA ALA A 206 16.49 19.87 17.34
C ALA A 206 16.85 18.87 16.21
N ALA A 207 16.84 19.32 14.96
CA ALA A 207 17.19 18.50 13.80
C ALA A 207 18.65 18.04 13.82
N LEU A 208 19.58 18.92 14.21
CA LEU A 208 21.00 18.62 14.30
C LEU A 208 21.30 17.49 15.31
N SER A 209 20.49 17.35 16.36
CA SER A 209 20.61 16.25 17.32
C SER A 209 20.41 14.86 16.70
N HIS A 210 19.78 14.79 15.52
CA HIS A 210 19.57 13.57 14.73
C HIS A 210 20.43 13.49 13.47
N ASP A 211 21.46 14.34 13.35
CA ASP A 211 22.28 14.45 12.13
C ASP A 211 21.48 14.91 10.90
N VAL A 212 20.43 15.72 11.11
CA VAL A 212 19.63 16.33 10.03
C VAL A 212 20.06 17.79 9.86
N SER A 213 20.48 18.12 8.64
CA SER A 213 20.75 19.51 8.23
C SER A 213 19.55 20.03 7.44
N VAL A 214 18.81 20.98 8.01
CA VAL A 214 17.69 21.64 7.32
C VAL A 214 18.23 22.87 6.61
N ALA A 215 17.96 22.98 5.30
CA ALA A 215 18.35 24.15 4.52
C ALA A 215 17.46 25.36 4.88
N ILE A 216 18.02 26.56 4.82
CA ILE A 216 17.29 27.81 5.04
C ILE A 216 17.43 28.63 3.77
N ASN A 217 16.31 29.12 3.25
CA ASN A 217 16.25 30.01 2.13
C ASN A 217 15.73 31.38 2.58
N ARG A 218 16.38 32.45 2.11
CA ARG A 218 16.08 33.84 2.48
C ARG A 218 16.03 34.76 1.25
N GLU A 219 16.11 34.18 0.06
CA GLU A 219 16.23 34.92 -1.20
C GLU A 219 14.88 35.07 -1.91
N THR A 220 13.80 34.60 -1.27
CA THR A 220 12.47 34.47 -1.87
C THR A 220 11.52 35.47 -1.22
N THR A 221 10.70 36.14 -2.03
CA THR A 221 9.70 37.09 -1.50
C THR A 221 8.54 36.33 -0.85
N ALA A 222 7.78 37.01 0.01
CA ALA A 222 6.54 36.49 0.59
C ALA A 222 5.57 36.02 -0.50
N SER A 223 5.44 36.80 -1.58
CA SER A 223 4.59 36.45 -2.73
C SER A 223 5.07 35.18 -3.43
N ASP A 224 6.38 35.00 -3.59
CA ASP A 224 6.95 33.81 -4.24
C ASP A 224 6.80 32.55 -3.37
N ILE A 225 6.88 32.70 -2.04
CA ILE A 225 6.60 31.60 -1.10
C ILE A 225 5.11 31.24 -1.15
N GLN A 226 4.23 32.25 -1.13
CA GLN A 226 2.78 32.04 -1.22
C GLN A 226 2.36 31.43 -2.55
N ALA A 227 3.01 31.77 -3.66
CA ALA A 227 2.76 31.15 -4.96
C ALA A 227 3.07 29.64 -5.00
N GLN A 228 3.88 29.13 -4.06
CA GLN A 228 4.14 27.69 -3.90
C GLN A 228 3.06 26.99 -3.06
N HIS A 229 2.14 27.74 -2.44
CA HIS A 229 1.03 27.15 -1.69
C HIS A 229 0.17 26.29 -2.61
N MET A 230 -0.32 25.18 -2.05
CA MET A 230 -1.05 24.16 -2.79
C MET A 230 -2.25 24.69 -3.57
N GLN A 231 -2.91 25.72 -3.04
CA GLN A 231 -4.02 26.42 -3.68
C GLN A 231 -3.69 26.95 -5.09
N PHE A 232 -2.42 27.27 -5.38
CA PHE A 232 -1.99 27.88 -6.64
C PHE A 232 -1.29 26.91 -7.59
N ALA A 233 -1.11 25.65 -7.19
CA ALA A 233 -0.29 24.69 -7.93
C ALA A 233 -1.01 23.99 -9.11
N GLY A 234 -2.22 24.44 -9.49
CA GLY A 234 -2.90 24.01 -10.72
C GLY A 234 -3.23 22.51 -10.79
N PHE A 235 -3.40 21.83 -9.65
CA PHE A 235 -3.59 20.37 -9.61
C PHE A 235 -4.80 19.86 -10.42
N THR A 236 -5.80 20.72 -10.64
CA THR A 236 -7.02 20.41 -11.39
C THR A 236 -6.93 20.75 -12.88
N ASP A 237 -5.84 21.37 -13.35
CA ASP A 237 -5.70 21.85 -14.73
C ASP A 237 -5.60 20.70 -15.74
N GLY A 238 -5.12 19.53 -15.29
CA GLY A 238 -4.99 18.31 -16.10
C GLY A 238 -6.31 17.57 -16.39
N GLY A 239 -7.45 18.11 -15.97
CA GLY A 239 -8.76 17.47 -16.09
C GLY A 239 -9.07 16.50 -14.94
N ILE A 240 -10.31 16.56 -14.47
CA ILE A 240 -10.80 15.73 -13.36
C ILE A 240 -11.35 14.43 -13.95
N LEU A 241 -10.82 13.29 -13.51
CA LEU A 241 -11.32 11.96 -13.91
C LEU A 241 -12.60 11.60 -13.14
N CYS A 242 -12.61 11.83 -11.83
CA CYS A 242 -13.78 11.61 -10.99
C CYS A 242 -13.80 12.55 -9.78
N ARG A 243 -15.01 12.82 -9.30
CA ARG A 243 -15.31 13.60 -8.10
C ARG A 243 -16.28 12.80 -7.24
N TYR A 244 -15.99 12.73 -5.95
CA TYR A 244 -16.82 12.05 -4.95
C TYR A 244 -17.01 12.93 -3.73
N ASP A 245 -18.19 12.87 -3.14
CA ASP A 245 -18.41 13.43 -1.82
C ASP A 245 -17.84 12.47 -0.76
N VAL A 246 -17.04 13.03 0.14
CA VAL A 246 -16.41 12.31 1.25
C VAL A 246 -16.57 13.10 2.54
N GLN A 247 -16.52 12.39 3.66
CA GLN A 247 -16.41 12.97 4.98
C GLN A 247 -15.05 12.65 5.57
N ILE A 248 -14.47 13.62 6.26
CA ILE A 248 -13.17 13.49 6.92
C ILE A 248 -13.39 13.62 8.43
N PRO A 249 -13.01 12.60 9.23
CA PRO A 249 -13.08 12.71 10.68
C PRO A 249 -11.93 13.58 11.19
N ILE A 250 -12.27 14.66 11.86
CA ILE A 250 -11.32 15.56 12.54
C ILE A 250 -11.46 15.35 14.05
N LEU A 251 -10.33 15.05 14.71
CA LEU A 251 -10.29 14.90 16.16
C LEU A 251 -10.23 16.28 16.83
N LEU A 252 -11.22 16.57 17.68
CA LEU A 252 -11.30 17.79 18.47
C LEU A 252 -10.51 17.64 19.77
N GLU A 253 -10.23 18.77 20.44
CA GLU A 253 -9.46 18.81 21.69
C GLU A 253 -10.12 18.04 22.85
N ASP A 254 -11.44 17.89 22.83
CA ASP A 254 -12.22 17.12 23.81
C ASP A 254 -12.19 15.60 23.55
N GLY A 255 -11.49 15.16 22.50
CA GLY A 255 -11.38 13.77 22.07
C GLY A 255 -12.58 13.25 21.27
N GLN A 256 -13.59 14.08 20.98
CA GLN A 256 -14.65 13.75 20.04
C GLN A 256 -14.16 13.91 18.59
N SER A 257 -14.79 13.21 17.66
CA SER A 257 -14.52 13.39 16.23
C SER A 257 -15.72 14.05 15.56
N GLU A 258 -15.45 15.08 14.78
CA GLU A 258 -16.44 15.77 13.95
C GLU A 258 -16.18 15.45 12.48
N LEU A 259 -17.26 15.33 11.70
CA LEU A 259 -17.19 14.92 10.30
C LEU A 259 -17.32 16.14 9.39
N TYR A 260 -16.29 16.38 8.59
CA TYR A 260 -16.25 17.50 7.66
C TYR A 260 -16.46 17.01 6.23
N GLY A 261 -17.43 17.62 5.54
CA GLY A 261 -17.67 17.37 4.11
C GLY A 261 -16.53 17.92 3.26
N ARG A 262 -16.06 17.12 2.30
CA ARG A 262 -15.09 17.52 1.27
C ARG A 262 -15.45 16.85 -0.04
N SER A 263 -15.05 17.46 -1.14
CA SER A 263 -14.99 16.81 -2.44
C SER A 263 -13.63 16.13 -2.61
N PHE A 264 -13.63 14.82 -2.85
CA PHE A 264 -12.47 14.04 -3.24
C PHE A 264 -12.37 14.02 -4.76
N LEU A 265 -11.26 14.49 -5.30
CA LEU A 265 -11.01 14.59 -6.73
C LEU A 265 -9.81 13.73 -7.09
N LEU A 266 -9.97 13.01 -8.18
CA LEU A 266 -8.88 12.27 -8.79
C LEU A 266 -8.66 12.84 -10.18
N THR A 267 -7.45 13.35 -10.42
CA THR A 267 -6.98 13.57 -11.79
C THR A 267 -6.26 12.32 -12.26
N ASP A 268 -5.69 12.39 -13.45
CA ASP A 268 -4.82 11.33 -13.88
C ASP A 268 -3.68 11.13 -12.86
N SER A 269 -3.03 12.19 -12.37
CA SER A 269 -1.74 12.14 -11.67
C SER A 269 -1.77 12.49 -10.19
N VAL A 270 -2.86 13.06 -9.69
CA VAL A 270 -2.96 13.63 -8.34
C VAL A 270 -4.27 13.22 -7.68
N VAL A 271 -4.21 12.95 -6.38
CA VAL A 271 -5.40 12.94 -5.51
C VAL A 271 -5.51 14.30 -4.83
N CYS A 272 -6.70 14.88 -4.82
CA CYS A 272 -6.99 16.21 -4.32
C CYS A 272 -8.23 16.22 -3.42
N GLU A 273 -8.20 17.00 -2.36
CA GLU A 273 -9.37 17.34 -1.53
C GLU A 273 -9.71 18.81 -1.76
N MET A 274 -10.97 19.06 -2.09
CA MET A 274 -11.53 20.40 -2.17
C MET A 274 -12.57 20.61 -1.09
N ASP A 275 -12.59 21.81 -0.52
CA ASP A 275 -13.68 22.25 0.34
C ASP A 275 -14.90 22.71 -0.46
N ASP A 276 -15.91 23.21 0.25
CA ASP A 276 -17.15 23.71 -0.34
C ASP A 276 -16.95 24.98 -1.20
N GLY A 277 -15.82 25.67 -1.03
CA GLY A 277 -15.41 26.85 -1.79
C GLY A 277 -14.61 26.54 -3.07
N ASN A 278 -14.44 25.27 -3.42
CA ASN A 278 -13.49 24.81 -4.45
C ASN A 278 -12.03 25.20 -4.15
N ILE A 279 -11.68 25.30 -2.88
CA ILE A 279 -10.31 25.55 -2.41
C ILE A 279 -9.63 24.20 -2.24
N VAL A 280 -8.43 24.06 -2.80
CA VAL A 280 -7.61 22.86 -2.67
C VAL A 280 -7.02 22.83 -1.26
N ALA A 281 -7.61 21.97 -0.42
CA ALA A 281 -7.20 21.77 0.96
C ALA A 281 -6.03 20.78 1.06
N PHE A 282 -6.01 19.77 0.18
CA PHE A 282 -5.00 18.73 0.19
C PHE A 282 -4.74 18.20 -1.22
N ALA A 283 -3.50 17.87 -1.54
CA ALA A 283 -3.11 17.31 -2.82
C ALA A 283 -1.82 16.51 -2.68
N GLN A 284 -1.78 15.33 -3.29
CA GLN A 284 -0.57 14.51 -3.37
C GLN A 284 -0.50 13.76 -4.70
N PRO A 285 0.70 13.59 -5.29
CA PRO A 285 0.85 12.78 -6.48
C PRO A 285 0.52 11.31 -6.21
N LEU A 286 -0.17 10.66 -7.16
CA LEU A 286 -0.47 9.23 -7.09
C LEU A 286 0.79 8.36 -7.09
N THR A 287 1.89 8.88 -7.65
CA THR A 287 3.22 8.25 -7.58
C THR A 287 3.86 8.31 -6.19
N LYS A 288 3.21 8.91 -5.19
CA LYS A 288 3.66 8.93 -3.78
C LYS A 288 2.76 8.12 -2.87
N LEU A 289 1.66 7.56 -3.38
CA LEU A 289 0.76 6.72 -2.60
C LEU A 289 1.47 5.39 -2.27
N PHE A 290 1.55 5.05 -0.99
CA PHE A 290 2.30 3.90 -0.49
C PHE A 290 1.42 2.71 -0.13
N GLU A 291 0.29 2.95 0.53
CA GLU A 291 -0.64 1.89 1.00
C GLU A 291 -2.06 2.45 1.04
N LEU A 292 -3.02 1.60 0.66
CA LEU A 292 -4.46 1.83 0.83
C LEU A 292 -4.98 0.87 1.90
N VAL A 293 -5.76 1.38 2.84
CA VAL A 293 -6.43 0.56 3.86
C VAL A 293 -7.93 0.60 3.62
N ARG A 294 -8.53 -0.56 3.45
CA ARG A 294 -9.99 -0.73 3.39
C ARG A 294 -10.46 -1.33 4.70
N HIS A 295 -11.09 -0.52 5.54
CA HIS A 295 -11.54 -0.97 6.85
C HIS A 295 -12.69 -1.97 6.71
N GLU A 296 -12.61 -3.09 7.42
CA GLU A 296 -13.71 -4.07 7.46
C GLU A 296 -14.78 -3.71 8.49
N ASP A 297 -14.39 -2.98 9.55
CA ASP A 297 -15.28 -2.62 10.66
C ASP A 297 -16.24 -1.47 10.30
N ASP A 298 -15.85 -0.63 9.32
CA ASP A 298 -16.67 0.46 8.80
C ASP A 298 -16.76 0.35 7.27
N PRO A 299 -17.96 0.15 6.69
CA PRO A 299 -18.15 -0.02 5.24
C PRO A 299 -17.89 1.24 4.42
N GLN A 300 -17.76 2.41 5.04
CA GLN A 300 -17.47 3.68 4.37
C GLN A 300 -16.02 4.11 4.56
N ALA A 301 -15.32 3.60 5.58
CA ALA A 301 -13.99 4.07 5.92
C ALA A 301 -12.87 3.48 5.04
N PHE A 302 -11.92 4.33 4.67
CA PHE A 302 -10.65 3.95 4.05
C PHE A 302 -9.52 4.95 4.35
N ASP A 303 -8.28 4.47 4.34
CA ASP A 303 -7.10 5.32 4.55
C ASP A 303 -6.18 5.36 3.31
N LEU A 304 -5.59 6.52 3.08
CA LEU A 304 -4.47 6.75 2.17
C LEU A 304 -3.21 6.99 3.00
N GLU A 305 -2.16 6.20 2.79
CA GLU A 305 -0.84 6.45 3.38
C GLU A 305 0.18 6.75 2.27
N PHE A 306 0.92 7.85 2.40
CA PHE A 306 1.93 8.29 1.43
C PHE A 306 3.35 7.91 1.87
N VAL A 307 4.31 7.98 0.94
CA VAL A 307 5.72 7.62 1.18
C VAL A 307 6.39 8.44 2.28
N ASN A 308 6.02 9.72 2.39
CA ASN A 308 6.48 10.62 3.44
C ASN A 308 5.91 10.27 4.83
N GLY A 309 4.92 9.38 4.91
CA GLY A 309 4.25 8.95 6.13
C GLY A 309 3.00 9.76 6.48
N LEU A 310 2.62 10.74 5.64
CA LEU A 310 1.36 11.45 5.75
C LEU A 310 0.19 10.48 5.50
N ARG A 311 -0.91 10.73 6.20
CA ARG A 311 -2.10 9.88 6.16
C ARG A 311 -3.35 10.72 6.10
N ARG A 312 -4.34 10.22 5.35
CA ARG A 312 -5.69 10.75 5.31
C ARG A 312 -6.68 9.60 5.48
N THR A 313 -7.70 9.83 6.29
CA THR A 313 -8.80 8.89 6.52
C THR A 313 -10.07 9.53 5.98
N TYR A 314 -10.85 8.76 5.24
CA TYR A 314 -12.08 9.22 4.60
C TYR A 314 -13.22 8.25 4.91
N LEU A 315 -14.43 8.78 4.96
CA LEU A 315 -15.68 8.05 4.99
C LEU A 315 -16.45 8.39 3.70
N SER A 316 -16.88 7.38 2.95
CA SER A 316 -17.77 7.59 1.80
C SER A 316 -18.58 6.34 1.48
N ILE A 317 -19.84 6.54 1.07
CA ILE A 317 -20.67 5.47 0.49
C ILE A 317 -20.08 4.95 -0.84
N HIS A 318 -19.21 5.73 -1.48
CA HIS A 318 -18.53 5.38 -2.73
C HIS A 318 -17.14 4.75 -2.52
N ARG A 319 -16.80 4.32 -1.29
CA ARG A 319 -15.47 3.76 -0.94
C ARG A 319 -14.91 2.81 -1.98
N GLU A 320 -15.68 1.80 -2.40
CA GLU A 320 -15.20 0.78 -3.33
C GLU A 320 -14.87 1.36 -4.72
N ALA A 321 -15.64 2.36 -5.17
CA ALA A 321 -15.38 3.03 -6.44
C ALA A 321 -14.10 3.88 -6.37
N ILE A 322 -13.95 4.65 -5.29
CA ILE A 322 -12.76 5.46 -5.03
C ILE A 322 -11.51 4.58 -5.00
N LEU A 323 -11.54 3.46 -4.26
CA LEU A 323 -10.43 2.51 -4.19
C LEU A 323 -10.12 1.88 -5.55
N GLY A 324 -11.13 1.57 -6.36
CA GLY A 324 -10.96 1.06 -7.72
C GLY A 324 -10.24 2.06 -8.63
N HIS A 325 -10.68 3.32 -8.63
CA HIS A 325 -10.04 4.40 -9.39
C HIS A 325 -8.59 4.66 -8.94
N LEU A 326 -8.35 4.74 -7.63
CA LEU A 326 -7.01 4.94 -7.08
C LEU A 326 -6.05 3.83 -7.52
N LEU A 327 -6.48 2.56 -7.38
CA LEU A 327 -5.67 1.41 -7.82
C LEU A 327 -5.37 1.49 -9.32
N SER A 328 -6.38 1.74 -10.15
CA SER A 328 -6.23 1.84 -11.61
C SER A 328 -5.27 2.97 -12.02
N CYS A 329 -5.43 4.17 -11.46
CA CYS A 329 -4.60 5.32 -11.80
C CYS A 329 -3.16 5.20 -11.28
N CYS A 330 -2.95 4.56 -10.13
CA CYS A 330 -1.60 4.24 -9.64
C CYS A 330 -0.91 3.22 -10.54
N GLU A 331 -1.61 2.14 -10.92
CA GLU A 331 -1.08 1.11 -11.82
C GLU A 331 -0.80 1.66 -13.24
N ALA A 332 -1.60 2.62 -13.71
CA ALA A 332 -1.33 3.36 -14.95
C ALA A 332 0.02 4.10 -14.94
N ARG A 333 0.49 4.51 -13.74
CA ARG A 333 1.76 5.21 -13.52
C ARG A 333 2.91 4.32 -13.09
N GLY A 334 2.71 3.01 -13.09
CA GLY A 334 3.69 2.05 -12.59
C GLY A 334 3.87 2.10 -11.07
N ASN A 335 2.99 2.76 -10.33
CA ASN A 335 2.97 2.69 -8.87
C ASN A 335 2.04 1.56 -8.43
N LEU A 336 2.61 0.46 -7.95
CA LEU A 336 1.81 -0.65 -7.44
C LEU A 336 1.53 -0.43 -5.94
N VAL A 337 0.26 -0.23 -5.60
CA VAL A 337 -0.17 0.07 -4.23
C VAL A 337 -0.86 -1.15 -3.60
N PRO A 338 -0.45 -1.60 -2.40
CA PRO A 338 -1.16 -2.64 -1.66
C PRO A 338 -2.49 -2.12 -1.11
N LEU A 339 -3.52 -2.96 -1.19
CA LEU A 339 -4.82 -2.78 -0.53
C LEU A 339 -4.93 -3.75 0.64
N THR A 340 -4.88 -3.22 1.86
CA THR A 340 -4.82 -4.00 3.10
C THR A 340 -6.07 -3.81 3.95
N LYS A 341 -6.35 -4.79 4.83
CA LYS A 341 -7.48 -4.77 5.78
C LYS A 341 -7.24 -3.78 6.90
N THR A 342 -6.00 -3.79 7.39
CA THR A 342 -5.53 -2.95 8.47
C THR A 342 -4.21 -2.35 8.03
N ARG A 343 -3.93 -1.15 8.54
CA ARG A 343 -2.64 -0.50 8.36
C ARG A 343 -1.50 -1.43 8.75
N THR A 344 -0.49 -1.56 7.89
CA THR A 344 0.75 -2.24 8.26
C THR A 344 1.47 -1.46 9.37
N PRO A 345 1.63 -1.98 10.61
CA PRO A 345 2.27 -1.26 11.71
C PRO A 345 3.71 -0.85 11.37
N ARG A 346 4.17 0.31 11.87
CA ARG A 346 5.57 0.77 11.69
C ARG A 346 6.55 -0.27 12.25
N GLY A 347 6.21 -0.89 13.37
CA GLY A 347 7.03 -1.93 14.02
C GLY A 347 7.06 -3.26 13.29
N ASP A 348 6.27 -3.47 12.23
CA ASP A 348 6.39 -4.63 11.37
C ASP A 348 7.33 -4.40 10.20
N ARG A 349 7.56 -3.12 9.85
CA ARG A 349 8.46 -2.69 8.78
C ARG A 349 9.88 -2.54 9.33
N MET A 350 10.83 -3.16 8.66
CA MET A 350 12.28 -3.04 8.88
C MET A 350 12.92 -2.03 7.92
N PHE A 351 12.23 -1.75 6.82
CA PHE A 351 12.65 -0.82 5.78
C PHE A 351 11.73 0.39 5.76
N LEU A 352 12.31 1.56 5.53
CA LEU A 352 11.54 2.79 5.40
C LEU A 352 10.66 2.73 4.14
N ARG A 353 9.49 3.39 4.16
CA ARG A 353 8.60 3.48 2.98
C ARG A 353 9.36 3.88 1.72
N ARG A 354 10.20 4.92 1.80
CA ARG A 354 11.05 5.39 0.68
C ARG A 354 12.03 4.35 0.14
N MET A 355 12.45 3.38 0.95
CA MET A 355 13.33 2.28 0.50
C MET A 355 12.55 1.22 -0.28
N LEU A 356 11.29 1.01 0.09
CA LEU A 356 10.40 0.03 -0.51
C LEU A 356 9.65 0.60 -1.73
N HIS A 357 9.34 1.89 -1.71
CA HIS A 357 8.62 2.57 -2.78
C HIS A 357 9.50 2.93 -3.99
N ALA A 358 10.83 2.88 -3.87
CA ALA A 358 11.71 3.36 -4.93
C ALA A 358 11.45 2.62 -6.26
N PRO A 359 11.26 3.34 -7.39
CA PRO A 359 11.22 2.73 -8.72
C PRO A 359 12.59 2.19 -9.17
N ALA A 360 13.62 2.34 -8.34
CA ALA A 360 14.96 1.81 -8.54
C ALA A 360 15.07 0.34 -8.06
N ALA A 361 16.15 -0.33 -8.48
CA ALA A 361 16.45 -1.70 -8.05
C ALA A 361 16.33 -1.86 -6.53
N VAL A 362 15.64 -2.93 -6.10
CA VAL A 362 15.46 -3.32 -4.70
C VAL A 362 16.80 -3.16 -3.94
N PRO A 363 16.83 -2.41 -2.82
CA PRO A 363 18.05 -2.19 -2.05
C PRO A 363 18.76 -3.51 -1.73
N SER A 364 20.09 -3.53 -1.74
CA SER A 364 20.85 -4.77 -1.45
C SER A 364 20.51 -5.35 -0.08
N GLU A 365 20.24 -4.50 0.91
CA GLU A 365 19.82 -4.88 2.25
C GLU A 365 18.44 -5.56 2.24
N ALA A 366 17.53 -5.13 1.35
CA ALA A 366 16.22 -5.76 1.18
C ALA A 366 16.33 -7.14 0.51
N VAL A 367 17.22 -7.30 -0.47
CA VAL A 367 17.50 -8.62 -1.07
C VAL A 367 18.12 -9.59 -0.05
N GLN A 368 19.08 -9.10 0.75
CA GLN A 368 19.69 -9.88 1.84
C GLN A 368 18.65 -10.30 2.88
N TYR A 369 17.74 -9.40 3.25
CA TYR A 369 16.63 -9.72 4.14
C TYR A 369 15.69 -10.77 3.55
N GLN A 370 15.31 -10.66 2.28
CA GLN A 370 14.48 -11.66 1.59
C GLN A 370 15.14 -13.05 1.64
N SER A 371 16.46 -13.12 1.35
CA SER A 371 17.27 -14.34 1.48
C SER A 371 17.26 -14.89 2.91
N MET A 372 17.51 -14.05 3.92
CA MET A 372 17.47 -14.46 5.33
C MET A 372 16.10 -14.98 5.73
N TRP A 373 15.02 -14.27 5.35
CA TRP A 373 13.65 -14.66 5.63
C TRP A 373 13.33 -16.03 5.03
N LEU A 374 13.71 -16.29 3.77
CA LEU A 374 13.52 -17.60 3.13
C LEU A 374 14.27 -18.70 3.89
N GLN A 375 15.52 -18.46 4.29
CA GLN A 375 16.28 -19.40 5.11
C GLN A 375 15.59 -19.68 6.44
N ARG A 376 14.90 -18.70 7.04
CA ARG A 376 14.09 -18.91 8.25
C ARG A 376 12.91 -19.83 7.98
N LEU A 377 12.18 -19.56 6.89
CA LEU A 377 10.92 -20.22 6.58
C LEU A 377 11.11 -21.69 6.21
N VAL A 378 12.02 -21.97 5.26
CA VAL A 378 12.18 -23.31 4.68
C VAL A 378 13.46 -24.02 5.12
N GLY A 379 14.40 -23.30 5.72
CA GLY A 379 15.75 -23.80 6.02
C GLY A 379 16.75 -23.43 4.93
N GLY A 380 17.94 -23.03 5.35
CA GLY A 380 19.05 -22.81 4.42
C GLY A 380 19.67 -24.12 3.96
N GLY A 381 19.75 -24.33 2.65
CA GLY A 381 20.78 -25.17 2.04
C GLY A 381 22.16 -24.52 2.22
N ASP A 382 23.19 -25.36 2.35
CA ASP A 382 24.55 -25.02 2.79
C ASP A 382 25.09 -23.65 2.35
N SER A 383 25.59 -22.89 3.33
CA SER A 383 26.63 -21.88 3.09
C SER A 383 27.73 -22.10 4.10
N LYS A 384 28.81 -22.76 3.64
CA LYS A 384 30.09 -22.88 4.33
C LYS A 384 30.68 -21.47 4.54
N ALA A 385 30.36 -20.81 5.65
CA ALA A 385 31.04 -19.59 6.05
C ALA A 385 31.06 -19.30 7.56
N ASP A 386 30.29 -20.00 8.41
CA ASP A 386 30.38 -19.81 9.86
C ASP A 386 30.89 -21.08 10.55
N SER A 387 32.18 -21.06 10.87
CA SER A 387 32.80 -21.99 11.81
C SER A 387 32.31 -21.70 13.23
N GLY A 388 31.19 -22.30 13.60
CA GLY A 388 30.67 -22.29 14.97
C GLY A 388 29.48 -23.24 15.10
N LYS A 389 29.66 -24.33 15.84
CA LYS A 389 28.71 -25.43 16.01
C LYS A 389 27.30 -24.97 16.43
N ALA A 390 26.38 -24.88 15.46
CA ALA A 390 24.97 -25.27 15.55
C ALA A 390 24.33 -25.08 14.15
N LYS A 391 23.76 -26.16 13.58
CA LYS A 391 22.84 -26.05 12.44
C LYS A 391 21.60 -25.32 12.96
N SER A 392 21.23 -24.17 12.40
CA SER A 392 19.91 -23.60 12.69
C SER A 392 18.88 -24.49 12.00
N PRO A 393 18.07 -25.28 12.74
CA PRO A 393 17.08 -26.14 12.12
C PRO A 393 16.05 -25.26 11.41
N SER A 394 15.58 -25.71 10.25
CA SER A 394 14.42 -25.06 9.64
C SER A 394 13.19 -25.27 10.52
N ILE A 395 12.27 -24.32 10.54
CA ILE A 395 10.98 -24.51 11.22
C ILE A 395 10.27 -25.77 10.67
N PHE A 396 10.45 -26.06 9.38
CA PHE A 396 10.00 -27.29 8.74
C PHE A 396 10.58 -28.58 9.39
N GLN A 397 11.87 -28.61 9.71
CA GLN A 397 12.50 -29.74 10.42
C GLN A 397 11.98 -29.86 11.85
N THR A 398 11.80 -28.74 12.55
CA THR A 398 11.31 -28.73 13.94
C THR A 398 9.84 -29.17 14.03
N LEU A 399 8.99 -28.73 13.09
CA LEU A 399 7.57 -29.09 13.00
C LEU A 399 7.35 -30.56 12.58
N LYS A 400 8.20 -31.12 11.70
CA LYS A 400 8.14 -32.55 11.36
C LYS A 400 8.49 -33.46 12.53
N VAL A 401 9.46 -33.07 13.36
CA VAL A 401 9.88 -33.85 14.54
C VAL A 401 8.82 -33.82 15.65
N HIS A 402 8.05 -32.73 15.78
CA HIS A 402 7.04 -32.57 16.84
C HIS A 402 5.65 -33.14 16.52
N ARG A 403 5.40 -33.68 15.32
CA ARG A 403 4.15 -34.40 15.02
C ARG A 403 4.00 -35.75 15.75
N GLY A 404 5.02 -36.21 16.49
CA GLY A 404 5.01 -37.49 17.22
C GLY A 404 5.31 -37.42 18.72
N SER A 405 5.52 -36.23 19.31
CA SER A 405 5.88 -36.09 20.73
C SER A 405 5.25 -34.83 21.31
N GLY A 406 4.49 -34.98 22.40
CA GLY A 406 3.76 -33.92 23.10
C GLY A 406 4.62 -32.90 23.87
N SER A 407 5.78 -32.50 23.33
CA SER A 407 6.61 -31.44 23.88
C SER A 407 6.22 -30.07 23.31
N LYS A 408 6.10 -29.06 24.18
CA LYS A 408 5.89 -27.65 23.78
C LYS A 408 7.06 -27.18 22.90
N PRO A 409 6.82 -26.44 21.80
CA PRO A 409 7.89 -25.97 20.93
C PRO A 409 8.75 -24.92 21.65
N GLU A 410 10.03 -25.24 21.88
CA GLU A 410 11.03 -24.25 22.29
C GLU A 410 11.39 -23.36 21.09
N THR A 411 11.03 -22.07 21.16
CA THR A 411 11.67 -20.95 20.42
C THR A 411 11.54 -20.89 18.89
N GLY A 412 10.32 -20.94 18.34
CA GLY A 412 10.07 -20.61 16.92
C GLY A 412 9.03 -19.49 16.77
N ILE A 413 9.28 -18.54 15.86
CA ILE A 413 8.26 -17.57 15.42
C ILE A 413 7.18 -18.32 14.65
N PRO A 414 5.88 -18.13 14.94
CA PRO A 414 4.79 -18.72 14.16
C PRO A 414 4.90 -18.40 12.67
N VAL A 415 4.55 -19.35 11.79
CA VAL A 415 4.60 -19.15 10.33
C VAL A 415 3.75 -17.95 9.90
N GLY A 416 2.58 -17.76 10.52
CA GLY A 416 1.72 -16.60 10.27
C GLY A 416 2.41 -15.25 10.53
N ASP A 417 3.17 -15.14 11.63
CA ASP A 417 3.91 -13.92 11.96
C ASP A 417 5.05 -13.68 10.96
N MET A 418 5.71 -14.75 10.50
CA MET A 418 6.74 -14.65 9.46
C MET A 418 6.15 -14.22 8.11
N VAL A 419 4.95 -14.71 7.77
CA VAL A 419 4.21 -14.30 6.57
C VAL A 419 3.83 -12.81 6.66
N ALA A 420 3.37 -12.35 7.82
CA ALA A 420 3.11 -10.92 8.06
C ALA A 420 4.39 -10.09 7.94
N GLU A 421 5.51 -10.57 8.49
CA GLU A 421 6.83 -9.94 8.38
C GLU A 421 7.27 -9.82 6.91
N LEU A 422 7.06 -10.86 6.10
CA LEU A 422 7.31 -10.80 4.65
C LEU A 422 6.46 -9.73 3.99
N ASN A 423 5.15 -9.74 4.24
CA ASN A 423 4.20 -8.84 3.58
C ASN A 423 4.49 -7.36 3.91
N ALA A 424 5.00 -7.09 5.11
CA ALA A 424 5.41 -5.75 5.55
C ALA A 424 6.75 -5.27 4.95
N ASN A 425 7.62 -6.19 4.51
CA ASN A 425 9.01 -5.90 4.12
C ASN A 425 9.35 -6.22 2.66
N VAL A 426 8.47 -6.93 1.96
CA VAL A 426 8.55 -7.17 0.52
C VAL A 426 7.43 -6.41 -0.15
N THR A 427 7.78 -5.58 -1.12
CA THR A 427 6.81 -4.74 -1.82
C THR A 427 5.87 -5.59 -2.65
N ILE A 428 4.74 -5.00 -3.07
CA ILE A 428 3.80 -5.69 -3.94
C ILE A 428 4.42 -5.98 -5.34
N ALA A 429 5.50 -5.30 -5.72
CA ALA A 429 6.30 -5.62 -6.90
C ALA A 429 6.96 -7.01 -6.83
N GLY A 430 7.08 -7.59 -5.64
CA GLY A 430 7.50 -8.97 -5.41
C GLY A 430 8.96 -9.11 -5.00
N VAL A 431 9.42 -10.36 -4.98
CA VAL A 431 10.79 -10.70 -4.59
C VAL A 431 11.81 -10.38 -5.68
N SER A 432 13.06 -10.16 -5.27
CA SER A 432 14.16 -9.92 -6.21
C SER A 432 14.47 -11.16 -7.05
N SER A 433 14.73 -10.94 -8.35
CA SER A 433 15.27 -11.97 -9.25
C SER A 433 16.68 -12.46 -8.89
N LYS A 434 17.37 -11.78 -7.96
CA LYS A 434 18.74 -12.11 -7.52
C LYS A 434 18.78 -13.16 -6.40
N LEU A 435 17.64 -13.57 -5.87
CA LEU A 435 17.57 -14.58 -4.80
C LEU A 435 18.05 -15.94 -5.33
N LYS A 436 18.81 -16.65 -4.49
CA LYS A 436 19.42 -17.96 -4.83
C LYS A 436 18.83 -19.12 -4.04
N GLU A 437 18.08 -18.81 -2.99
CA GLU A 437 17.40 -19.76 -2.12
C GLU A 437 16.30 -20.52 -2.86
N ASP A 438 15.90 -21.68 -2.31
CA ASP A 438 14.76 -22.44 -2.83
C ASP A 438 13.43 -21.76 -2.48
N ILE A 439 13.07 -20.74 -3.28
CA ILE A 439 11.79 -20.04 -3.19
C ILE A 439 10.62 -21.00 -3.48
N GLY A 440 10.85 -22.07 -4.26
CA GLY A 440 9.85 -23.09 -4.56
C GLY A 440 9.40 -23.84 -3.30
N ALA A 441 10.32 -24.15 -2.40
CA ALA A 441 9.97 -24.73 -1.10
C ALA A 441 9.09 -23.80 -0.25
N ALA A 442 9.29 -22.48 -0.33
CA ALA A 442 8.50 -21.50 0.43
C ALA A 442 7.07 -21.45 -0.10
N VAL A 443 6.91 -21.40 -1.42
CA VAL A 443 5.60 -21.53 -2.08
C VAL A 443 4.92 -22.85 -1.69
N SER A 444 5.68 -23.95 -1.68
CA SER A 444 5.14 -25.27 -1.36
C SER A 444 4.62 -25.36 0.07
N LEU A 445 5.32 -24.74 1.02
CA LEU A 445 4.90 -24.67 2.41
C LEU A 445 3.59 -23.87 2.54
N LEU A 446 3.54 -22.67 1.97
CA LEU A 446 2.38 -21.79 2.10
C LEU A 446 1.14 -22.36 1.40
N LEU A 447 1.27 -22.86 0.17
CA LEU A 447 0.16 -23.53 -0.53
C LEU A 447 -0.24 -24.82 0.17
N GLY A 448 0.71 -25.59 0.71
CA GLY A 448 0.46 -26.83 1.45
C GLY A 448 -0.42 -26.65 2.69
N GLU A 449 -0.30 -25.51 3.37
CA GLU A 449 -1.13 -25.18 4.55
C GLU A 449 -2.46 -24.52 4.19
N LEU A 450 -2.57 -23.93 2.99
CA LEU A 450 -3.72 -23.14 2.57
C LEU A 450 -5.06 -23.91 2.67
N PRO A 451 -5.20 -25.16 2.17
CA PRO A 451 -6.45 -25.91 2.33
C PRO A 451 -6.85 -26.09 3.80
N ASN A 452 -5.88 -26.31 4.70
CA ASN A 452 -6.19 -26.43 6.13
C ASN A 452 -6.69 -25.10 6.70
N HIS A 453 -6.11 -23.97 6.32
CA HIS A 453 -6.58 -22.66 6.77
C HIS A 453 -7.98 -22.32 6.23
N VAL A 454 -8.28 -22.69 4.99
CA VAL A 454 -9.61 -22.49 4.37
C VAL A 454 -10.65 -23.43 5.00
N MET A 455 -10.32 -24.71 5.22
CA MET A 455 -11.29 -25.71 5.69
C MET A 455 -11.47 -25.71 7.21
N ARG A 456 -10.45 -25.34 8.01
CA ARG A 456 -10.56 -25.25 9.48
C ARG A 456 -11.20 -23.96 9.97
N THR A 457 -11.30 -22.94 9.13
CA THR A 457 -12.05 -21.71 9.45
C THR A 457 -13.54 -21.99 9.34
N ALA A 458 -14.08 -22.70 10.34
CA ALA A 458 -15.47 -22.53 10.77
C ALA A 458 -15.69 -21.14 11.42
N GLN A 459 -14.61 -20.37 11.62
CA GLN A 459 -14.60 -19.01 12.13
C GLN A 459 -14.67 -18.00 10.97
N ARG A 460 -15.45 -16.93 11.17
CA ARG A 460 -15.71 -15.86 10.20
C ARG A 460 -14.46 -15.13 9.70
N ASP A 461 -13.27 -15.36 10.25
CA ASP A 461 -12.07 -14.59 9.92
C ASP A 461 -11.10 -15.34 8.99
N MET A 462 -10.93 -14.85 7.77
CA MET A 462 -10.00 -15.35 6.77
C MET A 462 -8.72 -14.50 6.65
N SER A 463 -8.34 -13.76 7.70
CA SER A 463 -7.15 -12.88 7.68
C SER A 463 -5.86 -13.67 7.44
N VAL A 464 -5.73 -14.89 8.00
CA VAL A 464 -4.55 -15.75 7.75
C VAL A 464 -4.48 -16.18 6.28
N VAL A 465 -5.61 -16.57 5.69
CA VAL A 465 -5.71 -16.91 4.26
C VAL A 465 -5.31 -15.72 3.39
N SER A 466 -5.83 -14.52 3.70
CA SER A 466 -5.43 -13.28 3.02
C SER A 466 -3.93 -13.03 3.10
N SER A 467 -3.32 -13.21 4.26
CA SER A 467 -1.88 -13.02 4.47
C SER A 467 -1.04 -14.03 3.69
N TYR A 468 -1.47 -15.29 3.60
CA TYR A 468 -0.79 -16.32 2.81
C TYR A 468 -0.88 -16.02 1.31
N LEU A 469 -2.06 -15.64 0.81
CA LEU A 469 -2.24 -15.25 -0.59
C LEU A 469 -1.42 -14.01 -0.96
N GLN A 470 -1.32 -13.04 -0.04
CA GLN A 470 -0.44 -11.87 -0.17
C GLN A 470 1.04 -12.24 -0.31
N ALA A 471 1.49 -13.21 0.48
CA ALA A 471 2.87 -13.69 0.42
C ALA A 471 3.10 -14.45 -0.90
N LEU A 472 2.20 -15.37 -1.25
CA LEU A 472 2.24 -16.10 -2.52
C LEU A 472 2.30 -15.15 -3.71
N TYR A 473 1.47 -14.11 -3.74
CA TYR A 473 1.47 -13.07 -4.77
C TYR A 473 2.86 -12.44 -4.95
N ARG A 474 3.58 -12.16 -3.85
CA ARG A 474 4.94 -11.60 -3.88
C ARG A 474 6.00 -12.62 -4.31
N LEU A 475 5.85 -13.89 -3.93
CA LEU A 475 6.81 -14.95 -4.23
C LEU A 475 6.76 -15.40 -5.69
N VAL A 476 5.56 -15.50 -6.29
CA VAL A 476 5.39 -16.00 -7.68
C VAL A 476 5.89 -15.02 -8.76
N THR A 477 6.46 -13.87 -8.39
CA THR A 477 7.22 -13.04 -9.35
C THR A 477 8.51 -13.73 -9.79
N HIS A 478 9.03 -14.67 -8.99
CA HIS A 478 10.14 -15.51 -9.38
C HIS A 478 9.65 -16.70 -10.24
N PRO A 479 10.21 -16.95 -11.43
CA PRO A 479 9.72 -18.00 -12.34
C PRO A 479 9.65 -19.40 -11.74
N ASN A 480 10.68 -19.81 -10.99
CA ASN A 480 10.65 -21.12 -10.29
C ASN A 480 9.51 -21.21 -9.26
N ALA A 481 9.22 -20.12 -8.56
CA ALA A 481 8.16 -20.06 -7.56
C ALA A 481 6.77 -20.12 -8.23
N ALA A 482 6.59 -19.42 -9.35
CA ALA A 482 5.40 -19.51 -10.18
C ALA A 482 5.19 -20.94 -10.71
N LYS A 483 6.24 -21.57 -11.25
CA LYS A 483 6.16 -22.95 -11.73
C LYS A 483 5.70 -23.91 -10.64
N VAL A 484 6.33 -23.87 -9.45
CA VAL A 484 5.95 -24.72 -8.32
C VAL A 484 4.52 -24.44 -7.85
N ALA A 485 4.11 -23.17 -7.82
CA ALA A 485 2.73 -22.80 -7.50
C ALA A 485 1.74 -23.45 -8.48
N LEU A 486 2.01 -23.37 -9.79
CA LEU A 486 1.16 -23.95 -10.83
C LEU A 486 1.14 -25.48 -10.79
N ASP A 487 2.28 -26.12 -10.54
CA ASP A 487 2.36 -27.58 -10.37
C ASP A 487 1.49 -28.04 -9.18
N MET A 488 1.47 -27.29 -8.08
CA MET A 488 0.60 -27.58 -6.94
C MET A 488 -0.87 -27.29 -7.23
N LEU A 489 -1.17 -26.11 -7.79
CA LEU A 489 -2.54 -25.71 -8.16
C LEU A 489 -3.15 -26.62 -9.23
N SER A 490 -2.36 -27.42 -9.96
CA SER A 490 -2.91 -28.46 -10.85
C SER A 490 -3.66 -29.57 -10.12
N ARG A 491 -3.48 -29.72 -8.79
CA ARG A 491 -4.18 -30.71 -7.96
C ARG A 491 -5.48 -30.12 -7.40
N SER A 492 -6.54 -30.92 -7.40
CA SER A 492 -7.89 -30.48 -7.03
C SER A 492 -7.97 -29.89 -5.62
N GLU A 493 -7.30 -30.47 -4.63
CA GLU A 493 -7.34 -30.03 -3.22
C GLU A 493 -6.99 -28.53 -3.02
N TYR A 494 -6.05 -27.98 -3.79
CA TYR A 494 -5.70 -26.55 -3.71
C TYR A 494 -6.68 -25.68 -4.48
N MET A 495 -7.17 -26.16 -5.63
CA MET A 495 -8.20 -25.46 -6.40
C MET A 495 -9.54 -25.42 -5.70
N ASP A 496 -9.90 -26.48 -4.97
CA ASP A 496 -11.07 -26.54 -4.09
C ASP A 496 -10.95 -25.51 -2.96
N ALA A 497 -9.76 -25.37 -2.37
CA ALA A 497 -9.49 -24.34 -1.37
C ALA A 497 -9.60 -22.91 -1.94
N MET A 498 -9.10 -22.68 -3.16
CA MET A 498 -9.27 -21.40 -3.85
C MET A 498 -10.75 -21.14 -4.18
N ALA A 499 -11.47 -22.14 -4.67
CA ALA A 499 -12.89 -22.04 -5.00
C ALA A 499 -13.73 -21.74 -3.76
N GLU A 500 -13.47 -22.42 -2.65
CA GLU A 500 -14.12 -22.17 -1.37
C GLU A 500 -13.80 -20.76 -0.84
N THR A 501 -12.59 -20.27 -1.05
CA THR A 501 -12.23 -18.88 -0.72
C THR A 501 -13.09 -17.87 -1.51
N LEU A 502 -13.30 -18.11 -2.81
CA LEU A 502 -14.17 -17.27 -3.65
C LEU A 502 -15.65 -17.38 -3.23
N LYS A 503 -16.14 -18.58 -2.94
CA LYS A 503 -17.54 -18.81 -2.51
C LYS A 503 -17.92 -18.07 -1.23
N ARG A 504 -16.96 -17.89 -0.31
CA ARG A 504 -17.18 -17.12 0.93
C ARG A 504 -17.32 -15.62 0.71
N GLN A 505 -16.92 -15.11 -0.45
CA GLN A 505 -17.03 -13.71 -0.87
C GLN A 505 -16.53 -12.67 0.15
N GLN A 506 -15.59 -13.06 1.02
CA GLN A 506 -14.90 -12.11 1.88
C GLN A 506 -13.94 -11.29 1.04
N PHE A 507 -13.91 -9.97 1.26
CA PHE A 507 -13.21 -9.04 0.37
C PHE A 507 -11.73 -9.37 0.19
N HIS A 508 -10.93 -9.37 1.26
CA HIS A 508 -9.47 -9.52 1.13
C HIS A 508 -9.03 -10.89 0.61
N PRO A 509 -9.56 -12.03 1.08
CA PRO A 509 -9.22 -13.33 0.51
C PRO A 509 -9.57 -13.39 -0.99
N THR A 510 -10.76 -12.97 -1.38
CA THR A 510 -11.22 -12.95 -2.77
C THR A 510 -10.32 -12.06 -3.64
N TYR A 511 -10.05 -10.83 -3.16
CA TYR A 511 -9.15 -9.89 -3.82
C TYR A 511 -7.78 -10.50 -4.08
N TRP A 512 -7.17 -11.15 -3.07
CA TRP A 512 -5.83 -11.72 -3.21
C TRP A 512 -5.79 -13.00 -4.06
N VAL A 513 -6.88 -13.77 -4.14
CA VAL A 513 -7.01 -14.85 -5.15
C VAL A 513 -6.98 -14.25 -6.55
N LEU A 514 -7.83 -13.25 -6.83
CA LEU A 514 -7.88 -12.60 -8.15
C LEU A 514 -6.54 -11.95 -8.53
N ARG A 515 -5.88 -11.28 -7.58
CA ARG A 515 -4.53 -10.72 -7.79
C ARG A 515 -3.49 -11.80 -8.09
N LEU A 516 -3.50 -12.92 -7.36
CA LEU A 516 -2.59 -14.04 -7.59
C LEU A 516 -2.81 -14.65 -8.98
N MET A 517 -4.06 -14.85 -9.38
CA MET A 517 -4.41 -15.32 -10.72
C MET A 517 -3.89 -14.37 -11.80
N ALA A 518 -4.22 -13.08 -11.70
CA ALA A 518 -3.81 -12.07 -12.67
C ALA A 518 -2.28 -12.03 -12.82
N ARG A 519 -1.53 -12.19 -11.73
CA ARG A 519 -0.06 -12.24 -11.78
C ARG A 519 0.48 -13.49 -12.46
N LEU A 520 -0.13 -14.65 -12.23
CA LEU A 520 0.28 -15.89 -12.89
C LEU A 520 -0.09 -15.91 -14.38
N LEU A 521 -1.22 -15.31 -14.75
CA LEU A 521 -1.67 -15.18 -16.14
C LEU A 521 -0.84 -14.16 -16.94
N HIS A 522 -0.40 -13.06 -16.31
CA HIS A 522 0.48 -12.06 -16.93
C HIS A 522 1.97 -12.35 -16.72
N ASN A 523 2.36 -13.62 -16.52
CA ASN A 523 3.76 -13.97 -16.35
C ASN A 523 4.57 -13.62 -17.62
N SER A 524 5.76 -13.04 -17.45
CA SER A 524 6.64 -12.70 -18.57
C SER A 524 7.09 -13.93 -19.38
N GLU A 525 7.15 -15.10 -18.74
CA GLU A 525 7.41 -16.37 -19.39
C GLU A 525 6.11 -16.97 -19.95
N ARG A 526 5.94 -16.91 -21.28
CA ARG A 526 4.71 -17.34 -21.96
C ARG A 526 4.25 -18.76 -21.61
N PHE A 527 5.18 -19.70 -21.41
CA PHE A 527 4.82 -21.08 -21.05
C PHE A 527 4.20 -21.18 -19.64
N LEU A 528 4.63 -20.35 -18.68
CA LEU A 528 4.03 -20.28 -17.35
C LEU A 528 2.63 -19.66 -17.41
N ALA A 529 2.46 -18.60 -18.20
CA ALA A 529 1.14 -18.01 -18.45
C ALA A 529 0.17 -19.02 -19.09
N GLN A 530 0.64 -19.81 -20.06
CA GLN A 530 -0.15 -20.88 -20.69
C GLN A 530 -0.53 -21.97 -19.67
N MET A 531 0.42 -22.38 -18.84
CA MET A 531 0.20 -23.37 -17.78
C MET A 531 -0.82 -22.85 -16.75
N ALA A 532 -0.71 -21.58 -16.34
CA ALA A 532 -1.66 -20.93 -15.44
C ALA A 532 -3.08 -20.96 -16.00
N ARG A 533 -3.22 -20.56 -17.26
CA ARG A 533 -4.51 -20.60 -17.97
C ARG A 533 -5.11 -22.00 -17.98
N LYS A 534 -4.31 -23.02 -18.32
CA LYS A 534 -4.77 -24.42 -18.29
C LYS A 534 -5.22 -24.83 -16.90
N VAL A 535 -4.44 -24.53 -15.86
CA VAL A 535 -4.77 -24.87 -14.46
C VAL A 535 -6.10 -24.26 -14.04
N PHE A 536 -6.29 -22.95 -14.24
CA PHE A 536 -7.51 -22.26 -13.81
C PHE A 536 -8.77 -22.70 -14.58
N LEU A 537 -8.64 -23.01 -15.87
CA LEU A 537 -9.78 -23.44 -16.70
C LEU A 537 -10.11 -24.93 -16.57
N SER A 538 -9.20 -25.75 -16.03
CA SER A 538 -9.44 -27.20 -15.89
C SER A 538 -10.33 -27.56 -14.69
N HIS A 539 -10.63 -26.61 -13.79
CA HIS A 539 -11.35 -26.89 -12.55
C HIS A 539 -12.75 -26.24 -12.55
N ASN A 540 -13.78 -27.00 -12.94
CA ASN A 540 -15.15 -26.50 -13.09
C ASN A 540 -15.70 -25.79 -11.84
N GLY A 541 -15.53 -26.38 -10.65
CA GLY A 541 -16.03 -25.79 -9.40
C GLY A 541 -15.37 -24.44 -9.06
N PHE A 542 -14.15 -24.22 -9.55
CA PHE A 542 -13.44 -22.95 -9.39
C PHE A 542 -13.94 -21.93 -10.40
N ALA A 543 -14.08 -22.30 -11.68
CA ALA A 543 -14.64 -21.45 -12.71
C ALA A 543 -16.06 -20.96 -12.36
N THR A 544 -16.91 -21.85 -11.83
CA THR A 544 -18.25 -21.47 -11.34
C THR A 544 -18.17 -20.47 -10.19
N ALA A 545 -17.29 -20.71 -9.21
CA ALA A 545 -17.11 -19.80 -8.08
C ALA A 545 -16.57 -18.42 -8.51
N LEU A 546 -15.70 -18.38 -9.53
CA LEU A 546 -15.16 -17.15 -10.12
C LEU A 546 -16.26 -16.33 -10.79
N LEU A 547 -17.08 -16.94 -11.64
CA LEU A 547 -18.16 -16.25 -12.35
C LEU A 547 -19.32 -15.83 -11.43
N ALA A 548 -19.52 -16.55 -10.33
CA ALA A 548 -20.47 -16.17 -9.30
C ALA A 548 -20.16 -14.80 -8.65
N LEU A 549 -18.92 -14.30 -8.75
CA LEU A 549 -18.55 -12.97 -8.26
C LEU A 549 -19.20 -11.81 -9.03
N PHE A 550 -19.76 -12.05 -10.23
CA PHE A 550 -20.61 -11.07 -10.89
C PHE A 550 -21.93 -10.85 -10.15
N GLN A 551 -22.40 -11.83 -9.39
CA GLN A 551 -23.66 -11.68 -8.66
C GLN A 551 -23.45 -10.69 -7.51
N PRO A 552 -24.35 -9.70 -7.34
CA PRO A 552 -24.27 -8.80 -6.21
C PRO A 552 -24.42 -9.57 -4.90
N LEU A 553 -23.69 -9.15 -3.87
CA LEU A 553 -23.90 -9.63 -2.51
C LEU A 553 -25.33 -9.27 -2.06
N HIS A 554 -25.95 -10.14 -1.25
CA HIS A 554 -27.29 -9.98 -0.66
C HIS A 554 -27.58 -8.54 -0.17
N PRO A 555 -28.85 -8.10 -0.16
CA PRO A 555 -29.21 -6.70 -0.32
C PRO A 555 -28.61 -5.81 0.78
N SER A 556 -28.02 -4.70 0.34
CA SER A 556 -27.66 -3.59 1.19
C SER A 556 -28.90 -3.15 2.01
N PRO A 557 -28.73 -2.68 3.27
CA PRO A 557 -29.83 -2.08 4.03
C PRO A 557 -30.50 -0.88 3.30
N HIS A 558 -29.87 -0.36 2.24
CA HIS A 558 -30.38 0.70 1.37
C HIS A 558 -31.10 0.21 0.10
N GLY A 559 -31.42 -1.09 0.00
CA GLY A 559 -32.32 -1.63 -1.04
C GLY A 559 -31.65 -1.98 -2.37
N ASP A 560 -30.58 -1.30 -2.78
CA ASP A 560 -29.89 -1.63 -4.02
C ASP A 560 -28.79 -2.69 -3.85
N PRO A 561 -28.77 -3.76 -4.67
CA PRO A 561 -27.65 -4.69 -4.73
C PRO A 561 -26.43 -3.96 -5.29
N GLN A 562 -25.47 -3.58 -4.43
CA GLN A 562 -24.20 -3.00 -4.87
C GLN A 562 -23.17 -4.10 -5.08
N GLN A 563 -22.64 -4.17 -6.30
CA GLN A 563 -21.46 -4.98 -6.59
C GLN A 563 -20.23 -4.29 -5.98
N ASN A 564 -19.29 -5.10 -5.50
CA ASN A 564 -18.02 -4.57 -5.06
C ASN A 564 -17.16 -4.18 -6.27
N ALA A 565 -17.14 -2.88 -6.56
CA ALA A 565 -16.36 -2.23 -7.60
C ALA A 565 -14.92 -2.74 -7.76
N VAL A 566 -14.17 -2.89 -6.67
CA VAL A 566 -12.77 -3.37 -6.71
C VAL A 566 -12.70 -4.84 -7.10
N LEU A 567 -13.59 -5.68 -6.57
CA LEU A 567 -13.63 -7.11 -6.92
C LEU A 567 -14.05 -7.33 -8.37
N VAL A 568 -15.04 -6.57 -8.86
CA VAL A 568 -15.46 -6.65 -10.26
C VAL A 568 -14.35 -6.20 -11.20
N MET A 569 -13.65 -5.09 -10.88
CA MET A 569 -12.47 -4.64 -11.62
C MET A 569 -11.42 -5.77 -11.74
N ARG A 570 -11.08 -6.43 -10.62
CA ARG A 570 -10.10 -7.53 -10.64
C ARG A 570 -10.62 -8.80 -11.32
N LEU A 571 -11.92 -9.07 -11.23
CA LEU A 571 -12.56 -10.17 -11.94
C LEU A 571 -12.47 -9.96 -13.46
N THR A 572 -12.83 -8.77 -13.95
CA THR A 572 -12.78 -8.46 -15.38
C THR A 572 -11.36 -8.50 -15.92
N GLU A 573 -10.36 -8.05 -15.15
CA GLU A 573 -8.94 -8.18 -15.51
C GLU A 573 -8.51 -9.65 -15.63
N VAL A 574 -8.96 -10.52 -14.72
CA VAL A 574 -8.66 -11.95 -14.77
C VAL A 574 -9.35 -12.62 -15.97
N LEU A 575 -10.60 -12.27 -16.26
CA LEU A 575 -11.35 -12.82 -17.39
C LEU A 575 -10.74 -12.38 -18.72
N ASP A 576 -10.39 -11.10 -18.86
CA ASP A 576 -9.63 -10.56 -19.99
C ASP A 576 -8.35 -11.38 -20.19
N ALA A 577 -7.53 -11.52 -19.14
CA ALA A 577 -6.28 -12.31 -19.21
C ALA A 577 -6.47 -13.79 -19.57
N LEU A 578 -7.59 -14.41 -19.18
CA LEU A 578 -7.92 -15.78 -19.56
C LEU A 578 -8.34 -15.90 -21.04
N MET A 579 -8.91 -14.83 -21.62
CA MET A 579 -9.42 -14.82 -23.00
C MET A 579 -8.43 -14.29 -24.03
N SER A 580 -7.55 -13.34 -23.68
CA SER A 580 -6.57 -12.75 -24.61
C SER A 580 -5.39 -13.67 -24.97
N PHE A 581 -5.40 -14.94 -24.59
CA PHE A 581 -4.28 -15.84 -24.84
C PHE A 581 -4.28 -16.35 -26.29
N VAL A 582 -3.32 -15.88 -27.09
CA VAL A 582 -3.11 -16.37 -28.47
C VAL A 582 -2.40 -17.72 -28.42
N VAL A 583 -3.06 -18.78 -28.92
CA VAL A 583 -2.43 -20.09 -29.09
C VAL A 583 -1.86 -20.17 -30.50
N ASP A 584 -0.54 -20.02 -30.64
CA ASP A 584 0.15 -20.20 -31.92
C ASP A 584 -0.14 -21.61 -32.49
N GLY A 585 -0.81 -21.67 -33.65
CA GLY A 585 -0.97 -22.91 -34.42
C GLY A 585 -2.16 -23.81 -34.08
N MET A 586 -3.08 -23.43 -33.18
CA MET A 586 -4.34 -24.16 -32.94
C MET A 586 -5.53 -23.38 -33.51
N ALA A 587 -6.29 -24.01 -34.42
CA ALA A 587 -7.44 -23.35 -35.05
C ALA A 587 -8.62 -23.08 -34.09
N VAL A 588 -8.72 -23.82 -32.98
CA VAL A 588 -9.77 -23.65 -31.96
C VAL A 588 -9.26 -24.15 -30.61
N ASP A 589 -9.34 -23.31 -29.57
CA ASP A 589 -9.09 -23.72 -28.18
C ASP A 589 -10.41 -24.06 -27.48
N PRO A 590 -10.68 -25.34 -27.14
CA PRO A 590 -11.93 -25.74 -26.49
C PRO A 590 -12.16 -25.06 -25.13
N LEU A 591 -11.10 -24.77 -24.38
CA LEU A 591 -11.21 -24.13 -23.06
C LEU A 591 -11.62 -22.66 -23.20
N PHE A 592 -11.14 -21.98 -24.26
CA PHE A 592 -11.59 -20.63 -24.60
C PHE A 592 -13.08 -20.60 -24.88
N ASN A 593 -13.58 -21.52 -25.71
CA ASN A 593 -15.00 -21.56 -26.09
C ASN A 593 -15.92 -21.85 -24.89
N ILE A 594 -15.52 -22.76 -24.00
CA ILE A 594 -16.27 -23.06 -22.78
C ILE A 594 -16.33 -21.83 -21.88
N LEU A 595 -15.19 -21.17 -21.66
CA LEU A 595 -15.14 -19.95 -20.86
C LEU A 595 -16.01 -18.86 -21.48
N LEU A 596 -15.87 -18.59 -22.78
CA LEU A 596 -16.63 -17.56 -23.49
C LEU A 596 -18.13 -17.82 -23.41
N SER A 597 -18.56 -19.07 -23.56
CA SER A 597 -19.96 -19.46 -23.38
C SER A 597 -20.48 -19.26 -21.97
N HIS A 598 -19.65 -19.49 -20.93
CA HIS A 598 -20.07 -19.23 -19.56
C HIS A 598 -20.10 -17.73 -19.25
N VAL A 599 -19.09 -16.96 -19.70
CA VAL A 599 -19.03 -15.51 -19.55
C VAL A 599 -20.21 -14.84 -20.27
N SER A 600 -20.63 -15.35 -21.43
CA SER A 600 -21.80 -14.79 -22.15
C SER A 600 -23.11 -14.90 -21.37
N MET A 601 -23.23 -15.89 -20.47
CA MET A 601 -24.39 -15.98 -19.57
C MET A 601 -24.45 -14.83 -18.55
N HIS A 602 -23.33 -14.11 -18.36
CA HIS A 602 -23.22 -12.94 -17.49
C HIS A 602 -23.17 -11.62 -18.28
N TYR A 603 -23.54 -11.61 -19.57
CA TYR A 603 -23.50 -10.44 -20.43
C TYR A 603 -24.22 -9.21 -19.84
N PHE A 604 -25.40 -9.41 -19.26
CA PHE A 604 -26.12 -8.35 -18.56
C PHE A 604 -25.30 -7.70 -17.43
N MET A 605 -24.59 -8.51 -16.63
CA MET A 605 -23.75 -7.99 -15.55
C MET A 605 -22.52 -7.23 -16.08
N LEU A 606 -21.97 -7.65 -17.21
CA LEU A 606 -20.88 -6.92 -17.90
C LEU A 606 -21.36 -5.55 -18.37
N LEU A 607 -22.53 -5.47 -19.02
CA LEU A 607 -23.11 -4.19 -19.43
C LEU A 607 -23.45 -3.29 -18.25
N ARG A 608 -24.08 -3.84 -17.21
CA ARG A 608 -24.38 -3.11 -15.98
C ARG A 608 -23.10 -2.54 -15.37
N THR A 609 -22.01 -3.32 -15.34
CA THR A 609 -20.72 -2.83 -14.85
C THR A 609 -20.19 -1.71 -15.74
N LEU A 610 -20.22 -1.87 -17.06
CA LEU A 610 -19.73 -0.88 -18.02
C LEU A 610 -20.46 0.48 -17.92
N PHE A 611 -21.77 0.47 -17.67
CA PHE A 611 -22.58 1.68 -17.55
C PHE A 611 -22.59 2.30 -16.15
N HIS A 612 -22.41 1.50 -15.11
CA HIS A 612 -22.47 1.98 -13.72
C HIS A 612 -21.08 2.34 -13.16
N PHE A 613 -20.01 1.79 -13.73
CA PHE A 613 -18.68 1.82 -13.12
C PHE A 613 -17.58 2.41 -14.04
N PRO A 614 -17.24 3.70 -13.91
CA PRO A 614 -16.32 4.38 -14.82
C PRO A 614 -14.83 4.22 -14.42
N VAL A 615 -14.40 3.08 -13.89
CA VAL A 615 -12.95 2.82 -13.73
C VAL A 615 -12.38 2.42 -15.09
N THR A 616 -11.42 3.19 -15.60
CA THR A 616 -10.86 3.01 -16.95
C THR A 616 -10.39 1.59 -17.23
N SER A 617 -9.65 0.96 -16.31
CA SER A 617 -9.19 -0.44 -16.48
C SER A 617 -10.33 -1.46 -16.56
N THR A 618 -11.42 -1.23 -15.82
CA THR A 618 -12.62 -2.10 -15.91
C THR A 618 -13.29 -1.95 -17.27
N VAL A 619 -13.41 -0.71 -17.75
CA VAL A 619 -13.92 -0.42 -19.10
C VAL A 619 -13.06 -1.10 -20.16
N GLU A 620 -11.73 -0.95 -20.09
CA GLU A 620 -10.79 -1.61 -21.00
C GLU A 620 -11.01 -3.13 -21.04
N SER A 621 -11.00 -3.80 -19.88
CA SER A 621 -11.18 -5.25 -19.82
C SER A 621 -12.57 -5.68 -20.32
N ILE A 622 -13.65 -4.97 -19.97
CA ILE A 622 -14.98 -5.31 -20.48
C ILE A 622 -15.06 -5.15 -21.99
N VAL A 623 -14.50 -4.08 -22.55
CA VAL A 623 -14.49 -3.89 -24.01
C VAL A 623 -13.74 -5.03 -24.71
N CYS A 624 -12.60 -5.47 -24.19
CA CYS A 624 -11.89 -6.65 -24.72
C CYS A 624 -12.74 -7.94 -24.63
N ILE A 625 -13.41 -8.16 -23.49
CA ILE A 625 -14.31 -9.31 -23.31
C ILE A 625 -15.45 -9.27 -24.35
N LEU A 626 -16.08 -8.11 -24.54
CA LEU A 626 -17.17 -7.93 -25.50
C LEU A 626 -16.69 -8.13 -26.94
N ASP A 627 -15.49 -7.65 -27.28
CA ASP A 627 -14.88 -7.86 -28.58
C ASP A 627 -14.71 -9.35 -28.91
N HIS A 628 -14.23 -10.14 -27.94
CA HIS A 628 -14.16 -11.60 -28.07
C HIS A 628 -15.54 -12.25 -28.25
N MET A 629 -16.58 -11.74 -27.60
CA MET A 629 -17.95 -12.27 -27.72
C MET A 629 -18.60 -11.96 -29.07
N VAL A 630 -18.35 -10.77 -29.62
CA VAL A 630 -18.89 -10.32 -30.92
C VAL A 630 -18.22 -11.06 -32.07
N HIS A 631 -16.90 -11.20 -32.04
CA HIS A 631 -16.14 -11.74 -33.18
C HIS A 631 -15.96 -13.27 -33.13
N SER A 632 -16.42 -13.94 -32.08
CA SER A 632 -16.39 -15.40 -31.99
C SER A 632 -17.58 -16.04 -32.70
N SER A 633 -17.30 -16.90 -33.68
CA SER A 633 -18.31 -17.65 -34.43
C SER A 633 -19.03 -18.75 -33.61
N VAL A 634 -18.59 -18.98 -32.37
CA VAL A 634 -19.08 -20.05 -31.50
C VAL A 634 -20.37 -19.68 -30.78
N LEU A 635 -20.67 -18.39 -30.66
CA LEU A 635 -21.87 -17.89 -29.98
C LEU A 635 -22.80 -17.20 -30.97
N ASN A 636 -24.12 -17.46 -30.88
CA ASN A 636 -25.11 -16.60 -31.52
C ASN A 636 -25.33 -15.36 -30.63
N PHE A 637 -24.34 -14.48 -30.65
CA PHE A 637 -24.29 -13.36 -29.73
C PHE A 637 -25.44 -12.36 -29.97
N THR A 638 -25.88 -12.17 -31.22
CA THR A 638 -27.07 -11.36 -31.56
C THR A 638 -28.30 -11.77 -30.75
N LYS A 639 -28.59 -13.08 -30.64
CA LYS A 639 -29.72 -13.56 -29.83
C LYS A 639 -29.55 -13.29 -28.33
N THR A 640 -28.31 -13.38 -27.83
CA THR A 640 -27.99 -13.11 -26.42
C THR A 640 -28.20 -11.63 -26.10
N HIS A 641 -27.76 -10.76 -26.99
CA HIS A 641 -27.96 -9.31 -26.90
C HIS A 641 -29.45 -8.93 -26.96
N GLU A 642 -30.20 -9.47 -27.92
CA GLU A 642 -31.64 -9.23 -28.02
C GLU A 642 -32.43 -9.74 -26.80
N ALA A 643 -32.07 -10.90 -26.25
CA ALA A 643 -32.68 -11.41 -25.03
C ALA A 643 -32.43 -10.47 -23.83
N THR A 644 -31.19 -10.02 -23.68
CA THR A 644 -30.81 -9.09 -22.60
C THR A 644 -31.53 -7.74 -22.73
N LEU A 645 -31.70 -7.24 -23.96
CA LEU A 645 -32.48 -6.04 -24.24
C LEU A 645 -33.95 -6.18 -23.86
N ARG A 646 -34.56 -7.33 -24.17
CA ARG A 646 -35.95 -7.62 -23.78
C ARG A 646 -36.11 -7.62 -22.26
N ASP A 647 -35.18 -8.26 -21.54
CA ASP A 647 -35.22 -8.32 -20.08
C ASP A 647 -35.04 -6.91 -19.46
N LEU A 648 -34.09 -6.12 -19.97
CA LEU A 648 -33.88 -4.71 -19.56
C LEU A 648 -35.10 -3.81 -19.82
N GLY A 649 -35.72 -3.95 -21.00
CA GLY A 649 -36.89 -3.16 -21.37
C GLY A 649 -38.12 -3.48 -20.48
N GLN A 650 -38.23 -4.71 -19.98
CA GLN A 650 -39.27 -5.10 -19.02
C GLN A 650 -39.05 -4.47 -17.64
N ASP A 651 -37.80 -4.39 -17.18
CA ASP A 651 -37.45 -3.83 -15.87
C ASP A 651 -37.55 -2.29 -15.83
N LEU A 652 -37.29 -1.60 -16.94
CA LEU A 652 -37.19 -0.12 -17.00
C LEU A 652 -38.47 0.60 -17.43
N ALA A 653 -39.58 -0.13 -17.65
CA ALA A 653 -40.90 0.41 -18.00
C ALA A 653 -40.87 1.55 -19.07
N GLY A 654 -40.41 1.24 -20.29
CA GLY A 654 -40.42 2.17 -21.43
C GLY A 654 -39.72 1.62 -22.68
N ASP A 655 -39.64 2.43 -23.74
CA ASP A 655 -38.86 2.16 -24.97
C ASP A 655 -37.35 2.29 -24.67
N PHE A 656 -36.78 1.30 -23.99
CA PHE A 656 -35.34 1.22 -23.74
C PHE A 656 -34.60 0.82 -25.03
N TYR A 657 -33.78 1.71 -25.56
CA TYR A 657 -32.92 1.47 -26.71
C TYR A 657 -31.45 1.41 -26.29
N MET A 658 -30.75 0.37 -26.75
CA MET A 658 -29.31 0.22 -26.59
C MET A 658 -28.69 0.03 -27.98
N GLU A 659 -27.55 0.68 -28.21
CA GLU A 659 -26.79 0.56 -29.45
C GLU A 659 -26.30 -0.87 -29.67
N SER A 660 -25.99 -1.22 -30.92
CA SER A 660 -25.42 -2.53 -31.23
C SER A 660 -24.11 -2.76 -30.46
N PRO A 661 -23.77 -4.01 -30.08
CA PRO A 661 -22.53 -4.29 -29.36
C PRO A 661 -21.28 -3.75 -30.05
N GLU A 662 -21.23 -3.84 -31.39
CA GLU A 662 -20.13 -3.30 -32.21
C GLU A 662 -20.00 -1.79 -32.06
N ARG A 663 -21.14 -1.08 -31.97
CA ARG A 663 -21.15 0.38 -31.80
C ARG A 663 -20.79 0.78 -30.37
N ILE A 664 -21.23 0.03 -29.37
CA ILE A 664 -20.80 0.19 -27.96
C ILE A 664 -19.27 0.04 -27.89
N ILE A 665 -18.72 -1.04 -28.45
CA ILE A 665 -17.27 -1.29 -28.50
C ILE A 665 -16.55 -0.11 -29.18
N LYS A 666 -17.00 0.33 -30.36
CA LYS A 666 -16.40 1.47 -31.08
C LYS A 666 -16.43 2.78 -30.28
N GLN A 667 -17.52 3.06 -29.57
CA GLN A 667 -17.67 4.29 -28.78
C GLN A 667 -16.71 4.30 -27.59
N TYR A 668 -16.64 3.21 -26.83
CA TYR A 668 -15.70 3.09 -25.72
C TYR A 668 -14.25 2.98 -26.20
N TYR A 669 -13.99 2.35 -27.35
CA TYR A 669 -12.67 2.36 -27.98
C TYR A 669 -12.21 3.79 -28.29
N SER A 670 -13.08 4.61 -28.87
CA SER A 670 -12.79 6.02 -29.15
C SER A 670 -12.50 6.81 -27.88
N PHE A 671 -13.25 6.54 -26.80
CA PHE A 671 -13.01 7.13 -25.48
C PHE A 671 -11.65 6.70 -24.88
N LEU A 672 -11.32 5.41 -24.94
CA LEU A 672 -10.06 4.86 -24.42
C LEU A 672 -8.84 5.34 -25.22
N MET A 673 -8.98 5.53 -26.53
CA MET A 673 -7.95 6.13 -27.40
C MET A 673 -7.67 7.59 -27.04
N ALA A 674 -8.72 8.34 -26.69
CA ALA A 674 -8.57 9.73 -26.25
C ALA A 674 -7.90 9.83 -24.87
N SER A 675 -8.12 8.86 -23.97
CA SER A 675 -7.54 8.87 -22.63
C SER A 675 -6.15 8.24 -22.50
N THR A 676 -5.83 7.22 -23.30
CA THR A 676 -4.65 6.34 -23.11
C THR A 676 -4.12 5.73 -24.42
N PRO A 677 -3.62 6.54 -25.38
CA PRO A 677 -3.31 6.10 -26.74
C PRO A 677 -2.20 5.04 -26.86
N THR A 678 -1.24 4.99 -25.93
CA THR A 678 -0.06 4.10 -26.02
C THR A 678 -0.28 2.68 -25.50
N ARG A 679 -1.26 2.46 -24.61
CA ARG A 679 -1.50 1.16 -23.96
C ARG A 679 -2.29 0.18 -24.84
N TYR A 680 -3.26 0.70 -25.57
CA TYR A 680 -4.30 -0.13 -26.17
C TYR A 680 -3.90 -0.74 -27.53
N HIS A 681 -2.98 -0.09 -28.28
CA HIS A 681 -2.40 -0.62 -29.53
C HIS A 681 -1.74 -2.00 -29.39
N SER A 682 -1.39 -2.40 -28.16
CA SER A 682 -0.71 -3.67 -27.86
C SER A 682 -1.63 -4.83 -27.49
N LYS A 683 -2.89 -4.58 -27.12
CA LYS A 683 -3.81 -5.60 -26.58
C LYS A 683 -4.86 -6.07 -27.58
N CYS A 684 -5.42 -5.16 -28.38
CA CYS A 684 -6.36 -5.52 -29.43
C CYS A 684 -5.61 -5.70 -30.74
N HIS A 685 -5.45 -6.94 -31.22
CA HIS A 685 -5.13 -7.22 -32.62
C HIS A 685 -6.32 -6.91 -33.52
N THR A 686 -6.87 -5.70 -33.42
CA THR A 686 -7.59 -5.13 -34.55
C THR A 686 -6.52 -4.57 -35.46
N THR A 687 -6.25 -5.26 -36.57
CA THR A 687 -5.72 -4.59 -37.77
C THR A 687 -6.44 -3.26 -37.91
N PRO A 688 -5.73 -2.14 -38.19
CA PRO A 688 -6.43 -0.92 -38.54
C PRO A 688 -7.39 -1.31 -39.66
N LEU A 689 -8.68 -1.08 -39.46
CA LEU A 689 -9.62 -1.10 -40.56
C LEU A 689 -9.04 -0.13 -41.58
N GLU A 690 -8.45 -0.68 -42.64
CA GLU A 690 -8.08 0.07 -43.82
C GLU A 690 -9.33 0.86 -44.20
N GLN A 691 -9.19 2.18 -44.15
CA GLN A 691 -10.15 3.11 -44.70
C GLN A 691 -10.28 2.80 -46.18
N ASN A 692 -11.23 1.95 -46.54
CA ASN A 692 -11.68 1.78 -47.91
C ASN A 692 -13.02 2.51 -48.05
N GLY A 693 -12.95 3.66 -48.72
CA GLY A 693 -14.05 4.30 -49.44
C GLY A 693 -15.06 5.05 -48.61
#